data_AF-A0A7K9K6T9-F1
#
_entry.id   AF-A0A7K9K6T9-F1
#
_cell.length_a   1.000
_cell.length_b   1.000
_cell.length_c   1.000
_cell.angle_alpha   90.00
_cell.angle_beta   90.00
_cell.angle_gamma   90.00
#
_symmetry.space_group_name_H-M   'P 1'
#
loop_
_entity.id
_entity.type
_entity.pdbx_description
1 polymer ?
#
loop_
_entity_poly.entity_id
_entity_poly.type
_entity_poly.pdbx_seq_one_letter_code
_entity_poly.pdbx_strand_id
1 'polypeptide(L)'
;LKLEMPTVNLDREVSVLATVAGVVHSLKSCAVTWQKLISRVLEEQLKKVPQDNSPLAEINLWRENNATLRALTEQIKLPEVQKVLEILQAADSKFTGDLQIVLSDLKTHHMEAEDNAKFLSTLERHLKNLSTGTGVDVISSTIPSLLNALRLVWIMSRHYNKDVRMVPFLERISWEISQRVRRVVDLQTLFKQDIAAAKKKITEARTTLEQWKKCYFTTCIQVEESGSKRYWKFDVKRLFEKTDYMVSICQDLYDIFQVAEELHNIFIPELITVSENPKGVDELQREVNIVISPMEDLTFDPFNMENARDWAFVIEEFREDVTVETVEQIFVQNLEDPPLYKNHPPVAGAISWSRSLSHRIKHTITRFREEEELLASERGQEVEKLYLQVIKKMDEYEDQKYRQWRERTEHMLPLLLKETLLTVSSATEEHVTTKKSVCFALNFSPEIEEIIIETKYMEQLGLPVPEMARYVALQEEKYLSYTNKMKAMLVRYHNLIEMMNEAETKLLDHYLQELWGILKSGCKRLTWKSVGIGEFIVQCTQTIGKLEILVHQIHYISEDINSKLQSIESTNLFKFPHSENGDKCPGAKEFFDYVKCEQAKDVEQLVRKYSAIPQLLIEVERRVAHTDSGKSPKLASYYAYWENRIFQVLIQLIVKNFQAFNASVLANVPLLQVEAVLSVSEITLQPNASEIEKMTVQSIQDCIEVTKHFVRWMHGTCIECPPQHAKVDEVVTFSFYSDVSQSPLVIEQGVLITQNVHKLLASLRECLNQWKKYDLLWKSDKDAVLDRLAAEKPACVVFDKHLQFYMKIAEEVTQQPLIKDEQFIRLQLAPLASAVQETAKSWLMSLGKLLNELAKEELLSLQDEIQVGVFSL
;
A
#
# COMPACT_ATOMS: atom_id res chain seq x y z
N LEU A 1 -53.19 -41.08 19.26
CA LEU A 1 -54.35 -41.19 20.16
C LEU A 1 -55.03 -42.53 19.92
N LYS A 2 -55.10 -43.41 20.93
CA LYS A 2 -55.73 -44.74 20.79
C LYS A 2 -56.55 -45.08 22.04
N LEU A 3 -57.79 -45.55 21.85
CA LEU A 3 -58.61 -46.12 22.92
C LEU A 3 -58.06 -47.50 23.30
N GLU A 4 -57.84 -47.72 24.60
CA GLU A 4 -57.39 -49.02 25.11
C GLU A 4 -58.52 -50.03 25.00
N MET A 5 -58.28 -51.19 24.39
CA MET A 5 -59.33 -52.22 24.25
C MET A 5 -59.36 -53.11 25.49
N PRO A 6 -60.55 -53.57 25.93
CA PRO A 6 -60.63 -54.49 27.06
C PRO A 6 -59.97 -55.83 26.69
N THR A 7 -59.28 -56.44 27.65
CA THR A 7 -58.63 -57.76 27.48
C THR A 7 -59.61 -58.94 27.54
N VAL A 8 -60.91 -58.65 27.59
CA VAL A 8 -61.99 -59.64 27.80
C VAL A 8 -62.53 -60.09 26.45
N ASN A 9 -62.82 -61.39 26.30
CA ASN A 9 -63.46 -61.93 25.10
C ASN A 9 -64.91 -61.41 24.98
N LEU A 10 -65.20 -60.75 23.87
CA LEU A 10 -66.49 -60.12 23.56
C LEU A 10 -67.37 -60.95 22.61
N ASP A 11 -67.05 -62.21 22.30
CA ASP A 11 -67.71 -63.00 21.25
C ASP A 11 -69.15 -63.42 21.61
N ARG A 12 -69.51 -63.40 22.89
CA ARG A 12 -70.85 -63.79 23.39
C ARG A 12 -71.91 -62.69 23.20
N GLU A 13 -73.18 -63.05 23.39
CA GLU A 13 -74.31 -62.11 23.30
C GLU A 13 -74.28 -61.04 24.41
N VAL A 14 -74.72 -59.83 24.07
CA VAL A 14 -74.70 -58.65 24.95
C VAL A 14 -75.47 -58.88 26.25
N SER A 15 -76.65 -59.51 26.17
CA SER A 15 -77.51 -59.84 27.31
C SER A 15 -76.82 -60.75 28.34
N VAL A 16 -75.99 -61.69 27.87
CA VAL A 16 -75.25 -62.62 28.73
C VAL A 16 -74.08 -61.89 29.39
N LEU A 17 -73.28 -61.18 28.60
CA LEU A 17 -72.09 -60.47 29.11
C LEU A 17 -72.44 -59.37 30.11
N ALA A 18 -73.62 -58.74 29.97
CA ALA A 18 -74.12 -57.72 30.89
C ALA A 18 -74.44 -58.26 32.31
N THR A 19 -74.65 -59.56 32.48
CA THR A 19 -74.93 -60.19 33.79
C THR A 19 -73.68 -60.67 34.52
N VAL A 20 -72.52 -60.73 33.83
CA VAL A 20 -71.27 -61.25 34.41
C VAL A 20 -70.50 -60.13 35.09
N ALA A 21 -70.55 -60.09 36.43
CA ALA A 21 -69.97 -59.01 37.24
C ALA A 21 -68.47 -58.74 36.95
N GLY A 22 -67.66 -59.78 36.76
CA GLY A 22 -66.23 -59.63 36.45
C GLY A 22 -65.95 -59.01 35.08
N VAL A 23 -66.78 -59.35 34.08
CA VAL A 23 -66.71 -58.78 32.72
C VAL A 23 -67.16 -57.32 32.78
N VAL A 24 -68.31 -57.03 33.38
CA VAL A 24 -68.84 -55.67 33.52
C VAL A 24 -67.87 -54.76 34.28
N HIS A 25 -67.21 -55.23 35.34
CA HIS A 25 -66.22 -54.44 36.07
C HIS A 25 -65.00 -54.07 35.21
N SER A 26 -64.49 -55.03 34.43
CA SER A 26 -63.39 -54.79 33.49
C SER A 26 -63.78 -53.79 32.39
N LEU A 27 -64.98 -53.94 31.82
CA LEU A 27 -65.53 -53.01 30.82
C LEU A 27 -65.77 -51.61 31.40
N LYS A 28 -66.23 -51.50 32.66
CA LYS A 28 -66.37 -50.21 33.36
C LYS A 28 -65.02 -49.52 33.55
N SER A 29 -63.99 -50.25 33.97
CA SER A 29 -62.62 -49.71 34.09
C SER A 29 -62.11 -49.19 32.74
N CYS A 30 -62.32 -49.96 31.68
CA CYS A 30 -61.98 -49.57 30.30
C CYS A 30 -62.74 -48.30 29.88
N ALA A 31 -64.05 -48.24 30.12
CA ALA A 31 -64.87 -47.07 29.81
C ALA A 31 -64.43 -45.79 30.56
N VAL A 32 -64.01 -45.90 31.83
CA VAL A 32 -63.44 -44.76 32.59
C VAL A 32 -62.15 -44.27 31.94
N THR A 33 -61.28 -45.17 31.45
CA THR A 33 -60.07 -44.75 30.73
C THR A 33 -60.39 -44.03 29.42
N TRP A 34 -61.41 -44.47 28.69
CA TRP A 34 -61.91 -43.78 27.49
C TRP A 34 -62.45 -42.39 27.82
N GLN A 35 -63.31 -42.30 28.83
CA GLN A 35 -63.88 -41.03 29.29
C GLN A 35 -62.77 -40.02 29.63
N LYS A 36 -61.79 -40.41 30.45
CA LYS A 36 -60.64 -39.55 30.81
C LYS A 36 -59.83 -39.12 29.59
N LEU A 37 -59.57 -40.04 28.65
CA LEU A 37 -58.83 -39.72 27.43
C LEU A 37 -59.58 -38.72 26.57
N ILE A 38 -60.88 -38.93 26.33
CA ILE A 38 -61.70 -38.08 25.48
C ILE A 38 -61.86 -36.69 26.11
N SER A 39 -62.18 -36.60 27.41
CA SER A 39 -62.29 -35.32 28.13
C SER A 39 -60.97 -34.54 28.09
N ARG A 40 -59.84 -35.21 28.34
CA ARG A 40 -58.51 -34.57 28.24
C ARG A 40 -58.26 -34.02 26.84
N VAL A 41 -58.49 -34.82 25.80
CA VAL A 41 -58.25 -34.38 24.42
C VAL A 41 -59.18 -33.23 24.02
N LEU A 42 -60.44 -33.25 24.45
CA LEU A 42 -61.39 -32.15 24.22
C LEU A 42 -60.94 -30.87 24.91
N GLU A 43 -60.58 -30.93 26.20
CA GLU A 43 -60.05 -29.78 26.92
C GLU A 43 -58.78 -29.23 26.27
N GLU A 44 -57.87 -30.10 25.83
CA GLU A 44 -56.65 -29.72 25.12
C GLU A 44 -56.99 -29.02 23.79
N GLN A 45 -57.91 -29.58 22.97
CA GLN A 45 -58.26 -28.97 21.68
C GLN A 45 -59.01 -27.63 21.83
N LEU A 46 -59.87 -27.48 22.83
CA LEU A 46 -60.65 -26.25 23.05
C LEU A 46 -59.80 -25.09 23.56
N LYS A 47 -58.68 -25.37 24.24
CA LYS A 47 -57.73 -24.36 24.73
C LYS A 47 -56.70 -23.94 23.68
N LYS A 48 -56.57 -24.67 22.59
CA LYS A 48 -55.61 -24.33 21.53
C LYS A 48 -56.00 -23.01 20.86
N VAL A 49 -55.00 -22.16 20.70
CA VAL A 49 -55.05 -20.93 19.91
C VAL A 49 -54.20 -21.11 18.65
N PRO A 50 -54.43 -20.32 17.59
CA PRO A 50 -53.55 -20.31 16.42
C PRO A 50 -52.09 -20.07 16.83
N GLN A 51 -51.17 -20.80 16.19
CA GLN A 51 -49.75 -20.80 16.54
C GLN A 51 -49.04 -19.45 16.30
N ASP A 52 -49.51 -18.70 15.30
CA ASP A 52 -49.02 -17.37 14.96
C ASP A 52 -50.17 -16.44 14.52
N ASN A 53 -49.81 -15.20 14.16
CA ASN A 53 -50.76 -14.19 13.70
C ASN A 53 -51.16 -14.32 12.23
N SER A 54 -50.62 -15.30 11.50
CA SER A 54 -50.97 -15.52 10.10
C SER A 54 -52.41 -16.05 10.01
N PRO A 55 -53.20 -15.58 9.02
CA PRO A 55 -54.53 -16.12 8.80
C PRO A 55 -54.51 -17.61 8.40
N LEU A 56 -53.39 -18.14 7.89
CA LEU A 56 -53.23 -19.57 7.60
C LEU A 56 -53.17 -20.43 8.88
N ALA A 57 -52.68 -19.88 10.00
CA ALA A 57 -52.65 -20.60 11.27
C ALA A 57 -54.05 -20.92 11.79
N GLU A 58 -55.05 -20.08 11.47
CA GLU A 58 -56.43 -20.34 11.83
C GLU A 58 -57.00 -21.53 11.02
N ILE A 59 -56.68 -21.64 9.73
CA ILE A 59 -57.03 -22.83 8.93
C ILE A 59 -56.36 -24.08 9.51
N ASN A 60 -55.06 -24.00 9.82
CA ASN A 60 -54.31 -25.14 10.34
C ASN A 60 -54.85 -25.62 11.69
N LEU A 61 -55.20 -24.69 12.60
CA LEU A 61 -55.83 -25.00 13.88
C LEU A 61 -57.11 -25.83 13.68
N TRP A 62 -58.02 -25.37 12.83
CA TRP A 62 -59.29 -26.08 12.58
C TRP A 62 -59.06 -27.41 11.86
N ARG A 63 -58.07 -27.51 10.98
CA ARG A 63 -57.69 -28.75 10.30
C ARG A 63 -57.12 -29.78 11.27
N GLU A 64 -56.26 -29.37 12.19
CA GLU A 64 -55.69 -30.22 13.25
C GLU A 64 -56.75 -30.68 14.26
N ASN A 65 -57.61 -29.75 14.70
CA ASN A 65 -58.72 -30.06 15.59
C ASN A 65 -59.65 -31.09 14.93
N ASN A 66 -60.01 -30.90 13.66
CA ASN A 66 -60.81 -31.87 12.91
C ASN A 66 -60.11 -33.24 12.83
N ALA A 67 -58.84 -33.29 12.41
CA ALA A 67 -58.10 -34.54 12.29
C ALA A 67 -58.03 -35.31 13.63
N THR A 68 -57.80 -34.59 14.73
CA THR A 68 -57.68 -35.14 16.08
C THR A 68 -59.01 -35.70 16.58
N LEU A 69 -60.09 -34.91 16.50
CA LEU A 69 -61.41 -35.32 16.95
C LEU A 69 -62.03 -36.39 16.05
N ARG A 70 -61.75 -36.36 14.74
CA ARG A 70 -62.13 -37.41 13.79
C ARG A 70 -61.48 -38.73 14.15
N ALA A 71 -60.18 -38.74 14.47
CA ALA A 71 -59.48 -39.96 14.84
C ALA A 71 -60.06 -40.64 16.09
N LEU A 72 -60.55 -39.87 17.07
CA LEU A 72 -61.27 -40.42 18.24
C LEU A 72 -62.69 -40.87 17.88
N THR A 73 -63.40 -40.08 17.07
CA THR A 73 -64.78 -40.38 16.64
C THR A 73 -64.84 -41.68 15.82
N GLU A 74 -63.89 -41.92 14.92
CA GLU A 74 -63.81 -43.17 14.15
C GLU A 74 -63.48 -44.38 15.03
N GLN A 75 -62.66 -44.21 16.07
CA GLN A 75 -62.39 -45.30 17.02
C GLN A 75 -63.63 -45.68 17.83
N ILE A 76 -64.49 -44.72 18.17
CA ILE A 76 -65.75 -44.99 18.86
C ILE A 76 -66.70 -45.81 17.98
N LYS A 77 -66.66 -45.63 16.66
CA LYS A 77 -67.49 -46.37 15.70
C LYS A 77 -67.05 -47.81 15.47
N LEU A 78 -65.89 -48.24 15.99
CA LEU A 78 -65.42 -49.61 15.85
C LEU A 78 -66.45 -50.60 16.46
N PRO A 79 -66.71 -51.75 15.81
CA PRO A 79 -67.77 -52.66 16.24
C PRO A 79 -67.53 -53.21 17.64
N GLU A 80 -66.28 -53.42 18.04
CA GLU A 80 -65.91 -53.87 19.38
C GLU A 80 -66.22 -52.79 20.43
N VAL A 81 -65.95 -51.53 20.13
CA VAL A 81 -66.23 -50.40 21.04
C VAL A 81 -67.73 -50.19 21.18
N GLN A 82 -68.49 -50.25 20.08
CA GLN A 82 -69.96 -50.18 20.11
C GLN A 82 -70.54 -51.33 20.94
N LYS A 83 -70.03 -52.55 20.77
CA LYS A 83 -70.47 -53.72 21.56
C LYS A 83 -70.19 -53.53 23.06
N VAL A 84 -69.06 -52.94 23.44
CA VAL A 84 -68.77 -52.60 24.84
C VAL A 84 -69.76 -51.57 25.40
N LEU A 85 -70.09 -50.53 24.63
CA LEU A 85 -71.06 -49.52 25.03
C LEU A 85 -72.47 -50.13 25.22
N GLU A 86 -72.90 -51.02 24.32
CA GLU A 86 -74.18 -51.73 24.43
C GLU A 86 -74.25 -52.64 25.67
N ILE A 87 -73.18 -53.38 25.97
CA ILE A 87 -73.08 -54.22 27.17
C ILE A 87 -73.17 -53.37 28.44
N LEU A 88 -72.42 -52.27 28.49
CA LEU A 88 -72.44 -51.36 29.64
C LEU A 88 -73.79 -50.68 29.82
N GLN A 89 -74.48 -50.33 28.73
CA GLN A 89 -75.81 -49.73 28.77
C GLN A 89 -76.87 -50.71 29.27
N ALA A 90 -76.78 -51.99 28.89
CA ALA A 90 -77.65 -53.05 29.38
C ALA A 90 -77.39 -53.41 30.85
N ALA A 91 -76.14 -53.32 31.31
CA ALA A 91 -75.74 -53.68 32.67
C ALA A 91 -75.94 -52.55 33.70
N ASP A 92 -75.67 -51.29 33.34
CA ASP A 92 -75.77 -50.13 34.23
C ASP A 92 -75.99 -48.82 33.45
N SER A 93 -77.26 -48.41 33.37
CA SER A 93 -77.67 -47.20 32.65
C SER A 93 -77.22 -45.89 33.30
N LYS A 94 -76.94 -45.88 34.61
CA LYS A 94 -76.48 -44.66 35.32
C LYS A 94 -75.01 -44.39 35.05
N PHE A 95 -74.17 -45.43 35.10
CA PHE A 95 -72.74 -45.31 34.76
C PHE A 95 -72.51 -44.88 33.31
N THR A 96 -73.35 -45.35 32.39
CA THR A 96 -73.27 -44.96 30.98
C THR A 96 -73.69 -43.52 30.70
N GLY A 97 -74.43 -42.87 31.60
CA GLY A 97 -74.86 -41.47 31.45
C GLY A 97 -73.69 -40.49 31.28
N ASP A 98 -72.71 -40.54 32.18
CA ASP A 98 -71.55 -39.62 32.15
C ASP A 98 -70.65 -39.84 30.93
N LEU A 99 -70.51 -41.09 30.49
CA LEU A 99 -69.78 -41.44 29.28
C LEU A 99 -70.50 -40.94 28.02
N GLN A 100 -71.83 -41.08 27.96
CA GLN A 100 -72.64 -40.59 26.83
C GLN A 100 -72.58 -39.07 26.68
N ILE A 101 -72.48 -38.31 27.78
CA ILE A 101 -72.25 -36.86 27.73
C ILE A 101 -70.93 -36.55 27.01
N VAL A 102 -69.83 -37.17 27.43
CA VAL A 102 -68.50 -36.93 26.83
C VAL A 102 -68.44 -37.38 25.36
N LEU A 103 -69.14 -38.46 24.99
CA LEU A 103 -69.26 -38.91 23.60
C LEU A 103 -70.11 -37.95 22.75
N SER A 104 -71.18 -37.39 23.31
CA SER A 104 -72.01 -36.37 22.67
C SER A 104 -71.24 -35.07 22.45
N ASP A 105 -70.46 -34.63 23.45
CA ASP A 105 -69.59 -33.46 23.36
C ASP A 105 -68.53 -33.66 22.28
N LEU A 106 -67.89 -34.83 22.23
CA LEU A 106 -66.94 -35.18 21.17
C LEU A 106 -67.58 -35.10 19.78
N LYS A 107 -68.78 -35.65 19.60
CA LYS A 107 -69.51 -35.61 18.32
C LYS A 107 -69.85 -34.18 17.92
N THR A 108 -70.27 -33.35 18.87
CA THR A 108 -70.64 -31.94 18.64
C THR A 108 -69.42 -31.12 18.23
N HIS A 109 -68.30 -31.24 18.97
CA HIS A 109 -67.07 -30.54 18.66
C HIS A 109 -66.39 -31.06 17.37
N HIS A 110 -66.49 -32.36 17.07
CA HIS A 110 -66.04 -32.90 15.79
C HIS A 110 -66.83 -32.31 14.62
N MET A 111 -68.17 -32.25 14.71
CA MET A 111 -69.02 -31.68 13.66
C MET A 111 -68.71 -30.19 13.43
N GLU A 112 -68.52 -29.44 14.50
CA GLU A 112 -68.10 -28.04 14.43
C GLU A 112 -66.72 -27.88 13.79
N ALA A 113 -65.74 -28.70 14.19
CA ALA A 113 -64.39 -28.65 13.63
C ALA A 113 -64.35 -29.05 12.15
N GLU A 114 -65.15 -30.04 11.76
CA GLU A 114 -65.29 -30.48 10.36
C GLU A 114 -65.89 -29.39 9.47
N ASP A 115 -67.00 -28.76 9.92
CA ASP A 115 -67.67 -27.68 9.17
C ASP A 115 -66.74 -26.46 9.03
N ASN A 116 -66.11 -26.02 10.12
CA ASN A 116 -65.19 -24.89 10.11
C ASN A 116 -63.97 -25.16 9.23
N ALA A 117 -63.35 -26.35 9.34
CA ALA A 117 -62.21 -26.72 8.50
C ALA A 117 -62.59 -26.71 7.01
N LYS A 118 -63.79 -27.19 6.66
CA LYS A 118 -64.28 -27.20 5.29
C LYS A 118 -64.48 -25.78 4.76
N PHE A 119 -65.18 -24.92 5.48
CA PHE A 119 -65.42 -23.54 5.03
C PHE A 119 -64.12 -22.73 4.93
N LEU A 120 -63.25 -22.81 5.93
CA LEU A 120 -61.98 -22.08 5.93
C LEU A 120 -61.01 -22.56 4.84
N SER A 121 -61.05 -23.85 4.47
CA SER A 121 -60.23 -24.38 3.37
C SER A 121 -60.52 -23.71 2.02
N THR A 122 -61.73 -23.17 1.82
CA THR A 122 -62.09 -22.43 0.60
C THR A 122 -61.34 -21.10 0.47
N LEU A 123 -60.82 -20.56 1.58
CA LEU A 123 -60.08 -19.31 1.64
C LEU A 123 -58.57 -19.52 1.48
N GLU A 124 -58.09 -20.76 1.61
CA GLU A 124 -56.66 -21.08 1.71
C GLU A 124 -55.84 -20.55 0.54
N ARG A 125 -56.35 -20.63 -0.69
CA ARG A 125 -55.68 -20.10 -1.87
C ARG A 125 -55.52 -18.57 -1.80
N HIS A 126 -56.55 -17.86 -1.38
CA HIS A 126 -56.52 -16.40 -1.25
C HIS A 126 -55.53 -15.98 -0.14
N LEU A 127 -55.55 -16.69 0.99
CA LEU A 127 -54.64 -16.40 2.09
C LEU A 127 -53.17 -16.72 1.74
N LYS A 128 -52.92 -17.79 0.97
CA LYS A 128 -51.59 -18.06 0.41
C LYS A 128 -51.14 -16.93 -0.50
N ASN A 129 -52.01 -16.43 -1.39
CA ASN A 129 -51.69 -15.28 -2.24
C ASN A 129 -51.33 -14.02 -1.43
N LEU A 130 -52.01 -13.76 -0.31
CA LEU A 130 -51.65 -12.66 0.59
C LEU A 130 -50.25 -12.88 1.19
N SER A 131 -49.97 -14.08 1.70
CA SER A 131 -48.71 -14.38 2.40
C SER A 131 -47.49 -14.50 1.47
N THR A 132 -47.64 -15.14 0.31
CA THR A 132 -46.51 -15.54 -0.57
C THR A 132 -46.62 -14.98 -2.00
N GLY A 133 -47.59 -14.09 -2.27
CA GLY A 133 -47.68 -13.43 -3.58
C GLY A 133 -46.40 -12.66 -3.91
N THR A 134 -45.99 -12.63 -5.17
CA THR A 134 -44.70 -12.05 -5.59
C THR A 134 -44.66 -10.52 -5.49
N GLY A 135 -45.81 -9.85 -5.54
CA GLY A 135 -45.93 -8.40 -5.51
C GLY A 135 -47.19 -7.90 -4.80
N VAL A 136 -47.23 -6.59 -4.55
CA VAL A 136 -48.35 -5.92 -3.87
C VAL A 136 -49.60 -5.85 -4.75
N ASP A 137 -49.41 -5.80 -6.07
CA ASP A 137 -50.45 -5.94 -7.09
C ASP A 137 -51.26 -7.25 -6.94
N VAL A 138 -50.59 -8.36 -6.62
CA VAL A 138 -51.23 -9.66 -6.38
C VAL A 138 -52.09 -9.60 -5.12
N ILE A 139 -51.64 -8.88 -4.09
CA ILE A 139 -52.39 -8.68 -2.83
C ILE A 139 -53.63 -7.82 -3.11
N SER A 140 -53.43 -6.66 -3.74
CA SER A 140 -54.47 -5.70 -4.13
C SER A 140 -55.59 -6.39 -4.93
N SER A 141 -55.23 -7.21 -5.93
CA SER A 141 -56.20 -7.94 -6.77
C SER A 141 -56.88 -9.12 -6.06
N THR A 142 -56.27 -9.70 -5.02
CA THR A 142 -56.82 -10.82 -4.24
C THR A 142 -57.84 -10.36 -3.19
N ILE A 143 -57.70 -9.14 -2.64
CA ILE A 143 -58.56 -8.61 -1.57
C ILE A 143 -60.07 -8.65 -1.93
N PRO A 144 -60.52 -8.19 -3.11
CA PRO A 144 -61.94 -8.23 -3.46
C PRO A 144 -62.53 -9.64 -3.45
N SER A 145 -61.82 -10.63 -4.03
CA SER A 145 -62.31 -11.99 -4.11
C SER A 145 -62.26 -12.70 -2.75
N LEU A 146 -61.25 -12.39 -1.92
CA LEU A 146 -61.16 -12.87 -0.53
C LEU A 146 -62.34 -12.39 0.31
N LEU A 147 -62.66 -11.09 0.29
CA LEU A 147 -63.78 -10.57 1.08
C LEU A 147 -65.13 -11.10 0.61
N ASN A 148 -65.31 -11.30 -0.69
CA ASN A 148 -66.49 -11.99 -1.19
C ASN A 148 -66.57 -13.44 -0.70
N ALA A 149 -65.44 -14.16 -0.64
CA ALA A 149 -65.43 -15.52 -0.11
C ALA A 149 -65.71 -15.55 1.41
N LEU A 150 -65.18 -14.59 2.18
CA LEU A 150 -65.48 -14.42 3.60
C LEU A 150 -66.96 -14.09 3.84
N ARG A 151 -67.56 -13.26 2.98
CA ARG A 151 -69.00 -12.99 2.97
C ARG A 151 -69.81 -14.27 2.81
N LEU A 152 -69.40 -15.17 1.91
CA LEU A 152 -70.07 -16.46 1.73
C LEU A 152 -69.90 -17.36 2.96
N VAL A 153 -68.70 -17.41 3.57
CA VAL A 153 -68.47 -18.14 4.82
C VAL A 153 -69.36 -17.61 5.95
N TRP A 154 -69.53 -16.29 6.06
CA TRP A 154 -70.42 -15.67 7.05
C TRP A 154 -71.88 -16.07 6.89
N ILE A 155 -72.37 -16.10 5.65
CA ILE A 155 -73.76 -16.42 5.32
C ILE A 155 -74.03 -17.92 5.46
N MET A 156 -73.10 -18.77 4.99
CA MET A 156 -73.34 -20.20 4.80
C MET A 156 -72.85 -21.08 5.95
N SER A 157 -71.74 -20.70 6.63
CA SER A 157 -71.23 -21.51 7.74
C SER A 157 -72.23 -21.49 8.89
N ARG A 158 -72.39 -22.63 9.57
CA ARG A 158 -73.28 -22.73 10.74
C ARG A 158 -72.55 -22.37 12.03
N HIS A 159 -71.25 -22.63 12.08
CA HIS A 159 -70.44 -22.53 13.28
C HIS A 159 -69.43 -21.37 13.24
N TYR A 160 -68.90 -20.99 12.08
CA TYR A 160 -67.87 -19.95 11.96
C TYR A 160 -68.41 -18.51 11.86
N ASN A 161 -69.71 -18.40 11.59
CA ASN A 161 -70.51 -17.18 11.42
C ASN A 161 -70.76 -16.36 12.72
N LYS A 162 -69.76 -16.28 13.61
CA LYS A 162 -69.82 -15.61 14.92
C LYS A 162 -68.76 -14.52 15.01
N ASP A 163 -69.08 -13.37 15.59
CA ASP A 163 -68.16 -12.24 15.78
C ASP A 163 -66.88 -12.66 16.52
N VAL A 164 -67.01 -13.52 17.53
CA VAL A 164 -65.90 -14.08 18.34
C VAL A 164 -64.86 -14.82 17.49
N ARG A 165 -65.22 -15.25 16.26
CA ARG A 165 -64.32 -15.93 15.31
C ARG A 165 -63.96 -15.04 14.14
N MET A 166 -64.95 -14.40 13.52
CA MET A 166 -64.75 -13.60 12.32
C MET A 166 -63.90 -12.35 12.57
N VAL A 167 -64.06 -11.67 13.73
CA VAL A 167 -63.28 -10.46 14.03
C VAL A 167 -61.79 -10.79 14.22
N PRO A 168 -61.39 -11.76 15.09
CA PRO A 168 -59.99 -12.15 15.19
C PRO A 168 -59.39 -12.66 13.88
N PHE A 169 -60.19 -13.22 12.98
CA PHE A 169 -59.71 -13.68 11.69
C PHE A 169 -59.48 -12.52 10.71
N LEU A 170 -60.39 -11.54 10.65
CA LEU A 170 -60.20 -10.31 9.88
C LEU A 170 -59.03 -9.48 10.41
N GLU A 171 -58.79 -9.47 11.72
CA GLU A 171 -57.58 -8.88 12.31
C GLU A 171 -56.30 -9.56 11.83
N ARG A 172 -56.28 -10.90 11.75
CA ARG A 172 -55.13 -11.64 11.19
C ARG A 172 -54.90 -11.33 9.72
N ILE A 173 -55.97 -11.14 8.95
CA ILE A 173 -55.88 -10.73 7.54
C ILE A 173 -55.34 -9.29 7.43
N SER A 174 -55.87 -8.36 8.23
CA SER A 174 -55.38 -6.97 8.31
C SER A 174 -53.91 -6.93 8.74
N TRP A 175 -53.52 -7.77 9.71
CA TRP A 175 -52.15 -7.94 10.14
C TRP A 175 -51.25 -8.45 9.01
N GLU A 176 -51.66 -9.49 8.28
CA GLU A 176 -50.89 -10.02 7.14
C GLU A 176 -50.71 -8.95 6.06
N ILE A 177 -51.77 -8.23 5.68
CA ILE A 177 -51.70 -7.11 4.72
C ILE A 177 -50.71 -6.04 5.19
N SER A 178 -50.78 -5.66 6.48
CA SER A 178 -49.86 -4.71 7.09
C SER A 178 -48.40 -5.19 7.04
N GLN A 179 -48.14 -6.47 7.35
CA GLN A 179 -46.80 -7.04 7.27
C GLN A 179 -46.26 -7.05 5.83
N ARG A 180 -47.12 -7.33 4.85
CA ARG A 180 -46.73 -7.34 3.44
C ARG A 180 -46.38 -5.94 2.94
N VAL A 181 -47.16 -4.93 3.31
CA VAL A 181 -46.87 -3.53 2.97
C VAL A 181 -45.56 -3.07 3.62
N ARG A 182 -45.37 -3.34 4.92
CA ARG A 182 -44.13 -3.03 5.64
C ARG A 182 -42.89 -3.65 5.00
N ARG A 183 -42.99 -4.88 4.49
CA ARG A 183 -41.88 -5.57 3.81
C ARG A 183 -41.57 -4.98 2.43
N VAL A 184 -42.57 -4.39 1.76
CA VAL A 184 -42.40 -3.85 0.40
C VAL A 184 -41.90 -2.41 0.45
N VAL A 185 -42.35 -1.64 1.43
CA VAL A 185 -41.91 -0.27 1.70
C VAL A 185 -40.88 -0.32 2.84
N ASP A 186 -39.78 -1.04 2.63
CA ASP A 186 -38.69 -1.11 3.61
C ASP A 186 -37.75 0.08 3.43
N LEU A 187 -37.75 1.02 4.39
CA LEU A 187 -37.01 2.28 4.28
C LEU A 187 -35.51 2.08 4.02
N GLN A 188 -34.90 1.04 4.60
CA GLN A 188 -33.46 0.76 4.41
C GLN A 188 -33.07 0.43 2.97
N THR A 189 -34.02 -0.10 2.20
CA THR A 189 -33.83 -0.47 0.80
C THR A 189 -34.59 0.44 -0.16
N LEU A 190 -35.57 1.21 0.32
CA LEU A 190 -36.42 2.09 -0.49
C LEU A 190 -35.65 3.31 -0.98
N PHE A 191 -34.90 3.98 -0.11
CA PHE A 191 -34.11 5.17 -0.47
C PHE A 191 -32.88 4.88 -1.34
N LYS A 192 -32.46 3.60 -1.42
CA LYS A 192 -31.39 3.11 -2.29
C LYS A 192 -31.84 2.76 -3.71
N GLN A 193 -33.15 2.82 -3.98
CA GLN A 193 -33.72 2.54 -5.28
C GLN A 193 -33.84 3.80 -6.12
N ASP A 194 -34.02 3.62 -7.42
CA ASP A 194 -34.42 4.69 -8.32
C ASP A 194 -35.72 5.37 -7.83
N ILE A 195 -35.77 6.70 -7.91
CA ILE A 195 -36.87 7.51 -7.35
C ILE A 195 -38.22 7.10 -7.95
N ALA A 196 -38.29 6.83 -9.26
CA ALA A 196 -39.52 6.39 -9.91
C ALA A 196 -39.95 4.99 -9.43
N ALA A 197 -38.98 4.09 -9.20
CA ALA A 197 -39.26 2.76 -8.67
C ALA A 197 -39.75 2.80 -7.21
N ALA A 198 -39.15 3.65 -6.37
CA ALA A 198 -39.56 3.85 -4.98
C ALA A 198 -40.98 4.42 -4.89
N LYS A 199 -41.28 5.50 -5.63
CA LYS A 199 -42.62 6.11 -5.69
C LYS A 199 -43.69 5.12 -6.17
N LYS A 200 -43.38 4.29 -7.16
CA LYS A 200 -44.28 3.24 -7.64
C LYS A 200 -44.63 2.24 -6.52
N LYS A 201 -43.62 1.73 -5.79
CA LYS A 201 -43.84 0.79 -4.67
C LYS A 201 -44.68 1.40 -3.55
N ILE A 202 -44.40 2.65 -3.18
CA ILE A 202 -45.17 3.38 -2.16
C ILE A 202 -46.63 3.53 -2.59
N THR A 203 -46.85 3.90 -3.86
CA THR A 203 -48.20 4.10 -4.41
C THR A 203 -49.01 2.79 -4.43
N GLU A 204 -48.38 1.69 -4.86
CA GLU A 204 -49.00 0.35 -4.88
C GLU A 204 -49.34 -0.14 -3.46
N ALA A 205 -48.44 0.09 -2.50
CA ALA A 205 -48.64 -0.22 -1.09
C ALA A 205 -49.80 0.56 -0.48
N ARG A 206 -49.84 1.88 -0.70
CA ARG A 206 -50.92 2.75 -0.22
C ARG A 206 -52.28 2.32 -0.78
N THR A 207 -52.33 2.10 -2.10
CA THR A 207 -53.53 1.65 -2.81
C THR A 207 -54.06 0.33 -2.26
N THR A 208 -53.18 -0.60 -1.88
CA THR A 208 -53.56 -1.90 -1.33
C THR A 208 -54.23 -1.77 0.05
N LEU A 209 -53.69 -0.90 0.92
CA LEU A 209 -54.28 -0.61 2.24
C LEU A 209 -55.66 0.07 2.09
N GLU A 210 -55.77 1.04 1.19
CA GLU A 210 -57.04 1.71 0.89
C GLU A 210 -58.07 0.72 0.30
N GLN A 211 -57.62 -0.19 -0.58
CA GLN A 211 -58.48 -1.20 -1.19
C GLN A 211 -59.00 -2.22 -0.18
N TRP A 212 -58.21 -2.60 0.84
CA TRP A 212 -58.67 -3.43 1.95
C TRP A 212 -59.89 -2.81 2.65
N LYS A 213 -59.76 -1.55 3.06
CA LYS A 213 -60.84 -0.81 3.72
C LYS A 213 -62.05 -0.58 2.82
N LYS A 214 -61.82 -0.18 1.56
CA LYS A 214 -62.87 0.00 0.57
C LYS A 214 -63.68 -1.28 0.34
N CYS A 215 -63.01 -2.41 0.12
CA CYS A 215 -63.68 -3.70 -0.11
C CYS A 215 -64.48 -4.15 1.12
N TYR A 216 -64.00 -3.87 2.34
CA TYR A 216 -64.73 -4.19 3.56
C TYR A 216 -66.07 -3.45 3.63
N PHE A 217 -66.07 -2.14 3.43
CA PHE A 217 -67.30 -1.35 3.43
C PHE A 217 -68.24 -1.72 2.29
N THR A 218 -67.71 -2.01 1.09
CA THR A 218 -68.50 -2.57 -0.02
C THR A 218 -69.17 -3.88 0.39
N THR A 219 -68.47 -4.75 1.12
CA THR A 219 -69.03 -6.02 1.61
C THR A 219 -70.10 -5.78 2.68
N CYS A 220 -69.94 -4.78 3.56
CA CYS A 220 -70.96 -4.39 4.54
C CYS A 220 -72.29 -4.04 3.84
N ILE A 221 -72.22 -3.16 2.83
CA ILE A 221 -73.39 -2.72 2.05
C ILE A 221 -74.07 -3.93 1.38
N GLN A 222 -73.29 -4.80 0.75
CA GLN A 222 -73.83 -5.99 0.08
C GLN A 222 -74.51 -6.98 1.03
N VAL A 223 -74.03 -7.11 2.28
CA VAL A 223 -74.68 -7.98 3.28
C VAL A 223 -75.97 -7.33 3.79
N GLU A 224 -76.00 -6.01 3.98
CA GLU A 224 -77.20 -5.27 4.38
C GLU A 224 -78.30 -5.38 3.30
N GLU A 225 -77.94 -5.19 2.04
CA GLU A 225 -78.85 -5.31 0.89
C GLU A 225 -79.38 -6.74 0.68
N SER A 226 -78.63 -7.77 1.09
CA SER A 226 -79.04 -9.17 0.95
C SER A 226 -80.17 -9.60 1.90
N GLY A 227 -80.61 -8.72 2.80
CA GLY A 227 -81.66 -9.04 3.78
C GLY A 227 -81.24 -10.06 4.85
N SER A 228 -79.93 -10.27 5.02
CA SER A 228 -79.37 -11.17 6.02
C SER A 228 -79.77 -10.72 7.42
N LYS A 229 -80.27 -11.64 8.26
CA LYS A 229 -80.57 -11.36 9.68
C LYS A 229 -79.34 -11.06 10.53
N ARG A 230 -78.14 -11.18 9.98
CA ARG A 230 -76.85 -11.02 10.67
C ARG A 230 -76.09 -9.84 10.08
N TYR A 231 -75.66 -8.94 10.95
CA TYR A 231 -74.94 -7.73 10.57
C TYR A 231 -73.46 -8.02 10.35
N TRP A 232 -72.94 -7.62 9.18
CA TRP A 232 -71.50 -7.60 8.89
C TRP A 232 -70.96 -6.21 9.24
N LYS A 233 -70.91 -5.88 10.53
CA LYS A 233 -70.39 -4.60 11.01
C LYS A 233 -69.60 -4.84 12.29
N PHE A 234 -68.29 -4.65 12.18
CA PHE A 234 -67.34 -4.87 13.26
C PHE A 234 -66.71 -3.55 13.68
N ASP A 235 -65.94 -3.58 14.77
CA ASP A 235 -65.21 -2.40 15.23
C ASP A 235 -64.21 -1.93 14.16
N VAL A 236 -64.53 -0.79 13.54
CA VAL A 236 -63.74 -0.16 12.47
C VAL A 236 -62.36 0.21 12.98
N LYS A 237 -62.25 0.72 14.22
CA LYS A 237 -60.98 1.13 14.80
C LYS A 237 -60.07 -0.08 14.94
N ARG A 238 -60.62 -1.17 15.50
CA ARG A 238 -59.91 -2.45 15.69
C ARG A 238 -59.37 -3.05 14.39
N LEU A 239 -60.07 -2.88 13.26
CA LEU A 239 -59.65 -3.44 11.96
C LEU A 239 -58.72 -2.54 11.15
N PHE A 240 -58.87 -1.21 11.26
CA PHE A 240 -58.26 -0.26 10.31
C PHE A 240 -57.32 0.78 10.93
N GLU A 241 -57.30 1.01 12.24
CA GLU A 241 -56.47 2.06 12.86
C GLU A 241 -55.00 1.94 12.44
N LYS A 242 -54.45 0.72 12.47
CA LYS A 242 -53.10 0.45 12.01
C LYS A 242 -52.92 0.69 10.51
N THR A 243 -53.82 0.18 9.67
CA THR A 243 -53.69 0.32 8.21
C THR A 243 -53.88 1.76 7.76
N ASP A 244 -54.73 2.54 8.43
CA ASP A 244 -54.95 3.96 8.16
C ASP A 244 -53.70 4.78 8.51
N TYR A 245 -53.07 4.49 9.64
CA TYR A 245 -51.79 5.09 9.99
C TYR A 245 -50.70 4.75 8.96
N MET A 246 -50.62 3.48 8.52
CA MET A 246 -49.66 3.10 7.47
C MET A 246 -49.93 3.82 6.14
N VAL A 247 -51.18 4.16 5.81
CA VAL A 247 -51.53 4.98 4.64
C VAL A 247 -50.94 6.40 4.77
N SER A 248 -51.02 7.04 5.95
CA SER A 248 -50.38 8.34 6.16
C SER A 248 -48.86 8.28 6.01
N ILE A 249 -48.20 7.25 6.54
CA ILE A 249 -46.74 7.06 6.38
C ILE A 249 -46.38 6.91 4.89
N CYS A 250 -47.15 6.13 4.13
CA CYS A 250 -46.93 6.01 2.69
C CYS A 250 -47.13 7.34 1.95
N GLN A 251 -48.06 8.20 2.39
CA GLN A 251 -48.23 9.53 1.82
C GLN A 251 -47.01 10.41 2.10
N ASP A 252 -46.57 10.49 3.36
CA ASP A 252 -45.40 11.29 3.75
C ASP A 252 -44.14 10.86 2.98
N LEU A 253 -43.90 9.55 2.86
CA LEU A 253 -42.78 9.01 2.08
C LEU A 253 -42.88 9.39 0.59
N TYR A 254 -44.07 9.36 0.00
CA TYR A 254 -44.27 9.77 -1.39
C TYR A 254 -43.89 11.24 -1.59
N ASP A 255 -44.29 12.11 -0.66
CA ASP A 255 -44.01 13.54 -0.72
C ASP A 255 -42.51 13.84 -0.60
N ILE A 256 -41.77 13.10 0.25
CA ILE A 256 -40.30 13.18 0.34
C ILE A 256 -39.64 12.85 -1.01
N PHE A 257 -40.03 11.72 -1.63
CA PHE A 257 -39.48 11.32 -2.93
C PHE A 257 -39.89 12.27 -4.08
N GLN A 258 -41.05 12.92 -3.98
CA GLN A 258 -41.48 13.94 -4.93
C GLN A 258 -40.54 15.16 -4.89
N VAL A 259 -40.17 15.62 -3.69
CA VAL A 259 -39.21 16.72 -3.51
C VAL A 259 -37.83 16.33 -4.07
N ALA A 260 -37.37 15.11 -3.81
CA ALA A 260 -36.11 14.58 -4.33
C ALA A 260 -36.06 14.54 -5.87
N GLU A 261 -37.13 14.07 -6.51
CA GLU A 261 -37.26 14.01 -7.98
C GLU A 261 -37.16 15.40 -8.61
N GLU A 262 -37.77 16.39 -7.98
CA GLU A 262 -37.77 17.77 -8.46
C GLU A 262 -36.39 18.41 -8.34
N LEU A 263 -35.67 18.16 -7.24
CA LEU A 263 -34.27 18.57 -7.11
C LEU A 263 -33.40 17.92 -8.21
N HIS A 264 -33.55 16.62 -8.42
CA HIS A 264 -32.82 15.87 -9.46
C HIS A 264 -33.08 16.43 -10.87
N ASN A 265 -34.35 16.74 -11.20
CA ASN A 265 -34.73 17.31 -12.50
C ASN A 265 -34.27 18.75 -12.73
N ILE A 266 -33.97 19.51 -11.67
CA ILE A 266 -33.40 20.87 -11.80
C ILE A 266 -31.90 20.78 -12.11
N PHE A 267 -31.15 19.92 -11.43
CA PHE A 267 -29.69 19.88 -11.55
C PHE A 267 -29.17 19.13 -12.80
N ILE A 268 -29.95 18.22 -13.37
CA ILE A 268 -29.46 17.27 -14.40
C ILE A 268 -29.55 17.72 -15.86
N PRO A 269 -30.59 18.48 -16.29
CA PRO A 269 -30.64 18.99 -17.66
C PRO A 269 -29.47 19.92 -18.04
N GLU A 270 -28.89 20.62 -17.06
CA GLU A 270 -27.71 21.49 -17.24
C GLU A 270 -26.38 20.70 -17.27
N LEU A 271 -26.36 19.45 -16.77
CA LEU A 271 -25.19 18.55 -16.79
C LEU A 271 -25.06 17.71 -18.05
N ILE A 272 -26.18 17.21 -18.59
CA ILE A 272 -26.19 16.37 -19.81
C ILE A 272 -25.75 17.18 -21.03
N THR A 273 -25.96 18.49 -21.01
CA THR A 273 -25.56 19.39 -22.10
C THR A 273 -24.07 19.78 -22.06
N VAL A 274 -23.38 19.62 -20.92
CA VAL A 274 -22.03 20.20 -20.73
C VAL A 274 -20.92 19.18 -20.41
N SER A 275 -21.17 17.91 -20.05
CA SER A 275 -20.07 17.05 -19.57
C SER A 275 -20.09 15.57 -20.00
N GLU A 276 -19.00 15.16 -20.66
CA GLU A 276 -18.50 13.77 -20.75
C GLU A 276 -17.77 13.33 -19.46
N ASN A 277 -18.22 13.72 -18.25
CA ASN A 277 -17.52 13.40 -17.00
C ASN A 277 -18.44 12.85 -15.88
N PRO A 278 -18.41 11.54 -15.61
CA PRO A 278 -19.34 10.88 -14.66
C PRO A 278 -19.13 11.27 -13.20
N LYS A 279 -17.94 11.74 -12.80
CA LYS A 279 -17.62 12.06 -11.39
C LYS A 279 -18.36 13.27 -10.83
N GLY A 280 -18.69 14.26 -11.66
CA GLY A 280 -19.44 15.45 -11.23
C GLY A 280 -20.92 15.15 -11.00
N VAL A 281 -21.47 14.21 -11.77
CA VAL A 281 -22.82 13.67 -11.56
C VAL A 281 -22.89 12.92 -10.23
N ASP A 282 -21.88 12.11 -9.89
CA ASP A 282 -21.81 11.36 -8.63
C ASP A 282 -21.70 12.25 -7.37
N GLU A 283 -21.15 13.45 -7.49
CA GLU A 283 -20.96 14.39 -6.37
C GLU A 283 -22.22 15.23 -6.13
N LEU A 284 -22.95 15.60 -7.19
CA LEU A 284 -24.27 16.24 -7.07
C LEU A 284 -25.37 15.25 -6.71
N GLN A 285 -25.24 13.98 -7.14
CA GLN A 285 -26.06 12.89 -6.64
C GLN A 285 -25.87 12.75 -5.11
N ARG A 286 -24.64 12.94 -4.60
CA ARG A 286 -24.38 12.97 -3.15
C ARG A 286 -25.09 14.15 -2.48
N GLU A 287 -25.06 15.36 -3.04
CA GLU A 287 -25.76 16.53 -2.47
C GLU A 287 -27.29 16.39 -2.46
N VAL A 288 -27.89 15.83 -3.52
CA VAL A 288 -29.33 15.51 -3.53
C VAL A 288 -29.65 14.40 -2.53
N ASN A 289 -28.76 13.40 -2.40
CA ASN A 289 -28.91 12.34 -1.42
C ASN A 289 -28.73 12.83 0.04
N ILE A 290 -27.97 13.91 0.29
CA ILE A 290 -27.83 14.50 1.65
C ILE A 290 -29.19 14.95 2.19
N VAL A 291 -30.05 15.53 1.35
CA VAL A 291 -31.40 15.98 1.76
C VAL A 291 -32.29 14.81 2.20
N ILE A 292 -32.00 13.61 1.71
CA ILE A 292 -32.76 12.38 1.97
C ILE A 292 -32.06 11.50 3.01
N SER A 293 -30.76 11.73 3.27
CA SER A 293 -29.92 10.99 4.20
C SER A 293 -30.50 10.85 5.62
N PRO A 294 -31.14 11.87 6.23
CA PRO A 294 -31.77 11.71 7.53
C PRO A 294 -32.85 10.62 7.56
N MET A 295 -33.48 10.36 6.41
CA MET A 295 -34.50 9.32 6.26
C MET A 295 -33.90 7.91 6.08
N GLU A 296 -32.65 7.82 5.65
CA GLU A 296 -31.92 6.54 5.54
C GLU A 296 -31.43 6.03 6.91
N ASP A 297 -31.09 6.95 7.81
CA ASP A 297 -30.51 6.67 9.14
C ASP A 297 -31.55 6.57 10.28
N LEU A 298 -32.83 6.43 9.93
CA LEU A 298 -33.90 6.25 10.91
C LEU A 298 -33.65 5.05 11.83
N THR A 299 -33.59 5.34 13.13
CA THR A 299 -33.31 4.33 14.18
C THR A 299 -34.55 3.54 14.59
N PHE A 300 -35.73 3.94 14.09
CA PHE A 300 -37.02 3.37 14.46
C PHE A 300 -37.85 3.05 13.21
N ASP A 301 -38.80 2.13 13.36
CA ASP A 301 -39.74 1.78 12.29
C ASP A 301 -40.94 2.74 12.28
N PRO A 302 -41.17 3.49 11.19
CA PRO A 302 -42.26 4.47 11.12
C PRO A 302 -43.64 3.81 11.02
N PHE A 303 -43.71 2.55 10.54
CA PHE A 303 -44.98 1.80 10.51
C PHE A 303 -45.40 1.25 11.88
N ASN A 304 -44.55 1.38 12.91
CA ASN A 304 -44.95 1.12 14.28
C ASN A 304 -45.65 2.36 14.86
N MET A 305 -46.91 2.20 15.25
CA MET A 305 -47.72 3.27 15.81
C MET A 305 -47.17 3.85 17.13
N GLU A 306 -46.35 3.10 17.86
CA GLU A 306 -45.69 3.59 19.07
C GLU A 306 -44.74 4.76 18.76
N ASN A 307 -44.18 4.81 17.55
CA ASN A 307 -43.23 5.83 17.10
C ASN A 307 -43.91 6.99 16.35
N ALA A 308 -45.24 7.10 16.38
CA ALA A 308 -45.98 8.08 15.57
C ALA A 308 -45.60 9.53 15.90
N ARG A 309 -45.22 9.81 17.15
CA ARG A 309 -44.74 11.14 17.57
C ARG A 309 -43.37 11.46 17.00
N ASP A 310 -42.47 10.48 17.03
CA ASP A 310 -41.11 10.63 16.51
C ASP A 310 -41.15 10.79 14.98
N TRP A 311 -42.02 10.05 14.29
CA TRP A 311 -42.26 10.24 12.86
C TRP A 311 -42.79 11.63 12.53
N ALA A 312 -43.78 12.13 13.28
CA ALA A 312 -44.33 13.46 13.06
C ALA A 312 -43.26 14.56 13.22
N PHE A 313 -42.38 14.43 14.21
CA PHE A 313 -41.26 15.35 14.40
C PHE A 313 -40.28 15.33 13.23
N VAL A 314 -39.88 14.14 12.76
CA VAL A 314 -38.98 13.99 11.60
C VAL A 314 -39.56 14.62 10.33
N ILE A 315 -40.88 14.48 10.12
CA ILE A 315 -41.56 15.11 8.97
C ILE A 315 -41.65 16.64 9.12
N GLU A 316 -41.81 17.15 10.33
CA GLU A 316 -41.81 18.60 10.60
C GLU A 316 -40.43 19.21 10.34
N GLU A 317 -39.36 18.57 10.84
CA GLU A 317 -37.96 18.96 10.61
C GLU A 317 -37.62 18.96 9.10
N PHE A 318 -37.98 17.89 8.38
CA PHE A 318 -37.80 17.82 6.93
C PHE A 318 -38.53 18.95 6.18
N ARG A 319 -39.73 19.33 6.64
CA ARG A 319 -40.50 20.42 6.03
C ARG A 319 -39.88 21.79 6.29
N GLU A 320 -39.26 22.00 7.45
CA GLU A 320 -38.54 23.24 7.78
C GLU A 320 -37.23 23.36 6.98
N ASP A 321 -36.45 22.28 6.88
CA ASP A 321 -35.17 22.25 6.16
C ASP A 321 -35.29 22.53 4.65
N VAL A 322 -36.45 22.27 4.05
CA VAL A 322 -36.74 22.45 2.62
C VAL A 322 -37.26 23.88 2.29
N THR A 323 -37.39 24.78 3.26
CA THR A 323 -38.00 26.12 3.07
C THR A 323 -37.07 27.24 2.57
N VAL A 324 -37.67 28.39 2.18
CA VAL A 324 -37.04 29.61 1.62
C VAL A 324 -35.89 30.16 2.49
N GLU A 325 -35.96 29.96 3.81
CA GLU A 325 -34.96 30.44 4.77
C GLU A 325 -33.60 29.73 4.60
N THR A 326 -33.60 28.43 4.32
CA THR A 326 -32.38 27.65 4.05
C THR A 326 -31.66 28.16 2.79
N VAL A 327 -32.42 28.54 1.76
CA VAL A 327 -31.83 29.08 0.51
C VAL A 327 -31.26 30.49 0.73
N GLU A 328 -31.91 31.33 1.55
CA GLU A 328 -31.35 32.62 1.94
C GLU A 328 -30.07 32.45 2.77
N GLN A 329 -30.04 31.51 3.72
CA GLN A 329 -28.84 31.22 4.51
C GLN A 329 -27.68 30.71 3.66
N ILE A 330 -27.93 29.78 2.73
CA ILE A 330 -26.92 29.30 1.77
C ILE A 330 -26.40 30.44 0.90
N PHE A 331 -27.29 31.35 0.46
CA PHE A 331 -26.88 32.52 -0.32
C PHE A 331 -26.01 33.47 0.50
N VAL A 332 -26.42 33.83 1.73
CA VAL A 332 -25.70 34.77 2.60
C VAL A 332 -24.35 34.21 3.07
N GLN A 333 -24.27 32.93 3.41
CA GLN A 333 -23.04 32.30 3.88
C GLN A 333 -21.97 32.20 2.79
N ASN A 334 -22.38 32.07 1.52
CA ASN A 334 -21.47 31.87 0.38
C ASN A 334 -21.38 33.09 -0.56
N LEU A 335 -21.71 34.29 -0.07
CA LEU A 335 -21.67 35.55 -0.85
C LEU A 335 -20.26 35.90 -1.38
N GLU A 336 -19.22 35.58 -0.61
CA GLU A 336 -17.83 35.93 -0.96
C GLU A 336 -17.14 34.83 -1.80
N ASP A 337 -17.43 33.56 -1.51
CA ASP A 337 -16.88 32.39 -2.19
C ASP A 337 -17.99 31.36 -2.49
N PRO A 338 -18.72 31.54 -3.61
CA PRO A 338 -19.77 30.60 -3.99
C PRO A 338 -19.17 29.23 -4.30
N PRO A 339 -19.86 28.12 -4.03
CA PRO A 339 -19.38 26.79 -4.39
C PRO A 339 -19.35 26.66 -5.92
N LEU A 340 -18.16 26.81 -6.50
CA LEU A 340 -17.92 26.71 -7.94
C LEU A 340 -17.36 25.33 -8.31
N TYR A 341 -17.78 24.80 -9.46
CA TYR A 341 -17.19 23.59 -10.01
C TYR A 341 -15.75 23.81 -10.47
N LYS A 342 -14.95 22.74 -10.52
CA LYS A 342 -13.57 22.82 -11.00
C LYS A 342 -13.54 23.26 -12.48
N ASN A 343 -12.76 24.30 -12.78
CA ASN A 343 -12.68 24.99 -14.08
C ASN A 343 -13.85 25.94 -14.41
N HIS A 344 -14.82 26.13 -13.51
CA HIS A 344 -15.71 27.29 -13.62
C HIS A 344 -14.92 28.55 -13.27
N PRO A 345 -15.10 29.62 -14.04
CA PRO A 345 -14.44 30.86 -13.72
C PRO A 345 -15.16 31.59 -12.56
N PRO A 346 -14.42 32.41 -11.81
CA PRO A 346 -14.89 32.96 -10.54
C PRO A 346 -16.12 33.86 -10.67
N VAL A 347 -16.21 34.70 -11.72
CA VAL A 347 -17.35 35.62 -11.86
C VAL A 347 -18.53 34.94 -12.54
N ALA A 348 -18.34 34.28 -13.68
CA ALA A 348 -19.46 33.68 -14.41
C ALA A 348 -20.08 32.49 -13.64
N GLY A 349 -19.25 31.72 -12.92
CA GLY A 349 -19.72 30.66 -12.03
C GLY A 349 -20.56 31.19 -10.87
N ALA A 350 -20.15 32.30 -10.26
CA ALA A 350 -20.88 32.94 -9.15
C ALA A 350 -22.27 33.43 -9.58
N ILE A 351 -22.38 33.98 -10.79
CA ILE A 351 -23.66 34.42 -11.38
C ILE A 351 -24.53 33.20 -11.68
N SER A 352 -23.98 32.14 -12.28
CA SER A 352 -24.73 30.91 -12.56
C SER A 352 -25.27 30.25 -11.29
N TRP A 353 -24.48 30.23 -10.22
CA TRP A 353 -24.88 29.72 -8.91
C TRP A 353 -26.05 30.53 -8.31
N SER A 354 -25.96 31.87 -8.35
CA SER A 354 -27.04 32.78 -7.91
C SER A 354 -28.35 32.52 -8.68
N ARG A 355 -28.29 32.39 -10.01
CA ARG A 355 -29.46 32.11 -10.86
C ARG A 355 -30.11 30.77 -10.55
N SER A 356 -29.31 29.74 -10.26
CA SER A 356 -29.82 28.42 -9.88
C SER A 356 -30.62 28.47 -8.57
N LEU A 357 -30.11 29.17 -7.56
CA LEU A 357 -30.81 29.37 -6.28
C LEU A 357 -32.11 30.19 -6.47
N SER A 358 -32.06 31.25 -7.26
CA SER A 358 -33.22 32.08 -7.62
C SER A 358 -34.32 31.26 -8.33
N HIS A 359 -33.93 30.39 -9.27
CA HIS A 359 -34.86 29.51 -9.96
C HIS A 359 -35.53 28.51 -9.01
N ARG A 360 -34.77 27.92 -8.08
CA ARG A 360 -35.26 26.99 -7.06
C ARG A 360 -36.34 27.62 -6.18
N ILE A 361 -36.10 28.82 -5.63
CA ILE A 361 -37.09 29.48 -4.76
C ILE A 361 -38.33 29.88 -5.55
N LYS A 362 -38.16 30.38 -6.78
CA LYS A 362 -39.27 30.77 -7.66
C LYS A 362 -40.19 29.60 -7.99
N HIS A 363 -39.63 28.43 -8.28
CA HIS A 363 -40.41 27.23 -8.56
C HIS A 363 -41.21 26.77 -7.34
N THR A 364 -40.59 26.73 -6.15
CA THR A 364 -41.26 26.38 -4.89
C THR A 364 -42.44 27.31 -4.58
N ILE A 365 -42.27 28.63 -4.75
CA ILE A 365 -43.34 29.59 -4.46
C ILE A 365 -44.46 29.60 -5.49
N THR A 366 -44.17 29.22 -6.74
CA THR A 366 -45.18 29.10 -7.79
C THR A 366 -46.21 28.01 -7.43
N ARG A 367 -45.78 26.93 -6.77
CA ARG A 367 -46.69 25.87 -6.27
C ARG A 367 -47.49 26.29 -5.04
N PHE A 368 -46.89 27.09 -4.15
CA PHE A 368 -47.64 27.72 -3.06
C PHE A 368 -48.71 28.72 -3.56
N ARG A 369 -48.54 29.27 -4.76
CA ARG A 369 -49.56 30.12 -5.43
C ARG A 369 -50.74 29.37 -6.04
N GLU A 370 -50.64 28.06 -6.25
CA GLU A 370 -51.72 27.25 -6.81
C GLU A 370 -52.79 26.88 -5.76
N GLU A 371 -52.51 27.04 -4.46
CA GLU A 371 -53.42 26.80 -3.33
C GLU A 371 -53.76 28.11 -2.59
N GLU A 372 -54.84 28.79 -3.01
CA GLU A 372 -55.24 30.12 -2.52
C GLU A 372 -55.47 30.19 -0.99
N GLU A 373 -55.84 29.08 -0.34
CA GLU A 373 -56.11 29.03 1.11
C GLU A 373 -54.83 29.12 1.97
N LEU A 374 -53.68 28.68 1.45
CA LEU A 374 -52.40 28.68 2.18
C LEU A 374 -51.71 30.05 2.16
N LEU A 375 -51.86 30.81 1.07
CA LEU A 375 -51.32 32.18 0.94
C LEU A 375 -52.13 33.23 1.70
N ALA A 376 -53.41 32.98 1.96
CA ALA A 376 -54.25 33.86 2.77
C ALA A 376 -53.91 33.81 4.27
N SER A 377 -53.12 32.81 4.71
CA SER A 377 -52.64 32.70 6.08
C SER A 377 -51.57 33.76 6.40
N GLU A 378 -51.47 34.20 7.66
CA GLU A 378 -50.42 35.15 8.10
C GLU A 378 -49.01 34.64 7.76
N ARG A 379 -48.77 33.33 7.91
CA ARG A 379 -47.49 32.68 7.60
C ARG A 379 -47.19 32.64 6.09
N GLY A 380 -48.22 32.50 5.24
CA GLY A 380 -48.06 32.53 3.77
C GLY A 380 -47.65 33.90 3.24
N GLN A 381 -48.22 34.98 3.79
CA GLN A 381 -47.85 36.36 3.43
C GLN A 381 -46.44 36.73 3.87
N GLU A 382 -46.00 36.21 5.02
CA GLU A 382 -44.62 36.35 5.49
C GLU A 382 -43.61 35.67 4.56
N VAL A 383 -43.90 34.44 4.12
CA VAL A 383 -43.04 33.68 3.19
C VAL A 383 -42.97 34.34 1.81
N GLU A 384 -44.09 34.88 1.30
CA GLU A 384 -44.08 35.62 0.02
C GLU A 384 -43.25 36.91 0.10
N LYS A 385 -43.34 37.63 1.22
CA LYS A 385 -42.53 38.82 1.46
C LYS A 385 -41.05 38.48 1.57
N LEU A 386 -40.69 37.40 2.26
CA LEU A 386 -39.31 36.93 2.40
C LEU A 386 -38.73 36.55 1.04
N TYR A 387 -39.47 35.81 0.22
CA TYR A 387 -39.08 35.47 -1.15
C TYR A 387 -38.75 36.68 -2.02
N LEU A 388 -39.62 37.69 -2.04
CA LEU A 388 -39.39 38.90 -2.82
C LEU A 388 -38.14 39.65 -2.37
N GLN A 389 -37.81 39.61 -1.08
CA GLN A 389 -36.57 40.18 -0.55
C GLN A 389 -35.34 39.39 -0.99
N VAL A 390 -35.39 38.06 -0.95
CA VAL A 390 -34.26 37.19 -1.33
C VAL A 390 -33.95 37.29 -2.83
N ILE A 391 -34.96 37.25 -3.70
CA ILE A 391 -34.77 37.39 -5.15
C ILE A 391 -34.16 38.74 -5.50
N LYS A 392 -34.65 39.82 -4.88
CA LYS A 392 -34.09 41.17 -5.10
C LYS A 392 -32.61 41.25 -4.73
N LYS A 393 -32.20 40.63 -3.61
CA LYS A 393 -30.78 40.58 -3.21
C LYS A 393 -29.92 39.77 -4.20
N MET A 394 -30.47 38.68 -4.75
CA MET A 394 -29.78 37.86 -5.76
C MET A 394 -29.58 38.62 -7.07
N ASP A 395 -30.60 39.34 -7.55
CA ASP A 395 -30.51 40.18 -8.76
C ASP A 395 -29.47 41.31 -8.60
N GLU A 396 -29.46 42.00 -7.44
CA GLU A 396 -28.49 43.05 -7.15
C GLU A 396 -27.04 42.52 -7.10
N TYR A 397 -26.85 41.29 -6.61
CA TYR A 397 -25.56 40.60 -6.58
C TYR A 397 -25.06 40.25 -7.99
N GLU A 398 -25.92 39.70 -8.85
CA GLU A 398 -25.58 39.39 -10.25
C GLU A 398 -25.14 40.65 -11.01
N ASP A 399 -25.90 41.73 -10.90
CA ASP A 399 -25.60 43.01 -11.54
C ASP A 399 -24.29 43.64 -11.04
N GLN A 400 -23.95 43.46 -9.77
CA GLN A 400 -22.69 43.95 -9.21
C GLN A 400 -21.50 43.15 -9.72
N LYS A 401 -21.58 41.81 -9.68
CA LYS A 401 -20.49 40.92 -10.14
C LYS A 401 -20.21 41.09 -11.63
N TYR A 402 -21.25 41.19 -12.45
CA TYR A 402 -21.11 41.42 -13.90
C TYR A 402 -20.44 42.78 -14.21
N ARG A 403 -20.83 43.87 -13.52
CA ARG A 403 -20.21 45.19 -13.71
C ARG A 403 -18.72 45.20 -13.37
N GLN A 404 -18.35 44.62 -12.23
CA GLN A 404 -16.96 44.52 -11.79
C GLN A 404 -16.09 43.75 -12.80
N TRP A 405 -16.61 42.63 -13.30
CA TRP A 405 -15.94 41.85 -14.33
C TRP A 405 -15.72 42.62 -15.62
N ARG A 406 -16.75 43.32 -16.09
CA ARG A 406 -16.71 44.09 -17.34
C ARG A 406 -15.65 45.19 -17.27
N GLU A 407 -15.65 45.99 -16.22
CA GLU A 407 -14.68 47.08 -16.02
C GLU A 407 -13.24 46.54 -15.92
N ARG A 408 -13.04 45.44 -15.16
CA ARG A 408 -11.73 44.79 -15.04
C ARG A 408 -11.24 44.26 -16.39
N THR A 409 -12.10 43.60 -17.15
CA THR A 409 -11.74 43.01 -18.45
C THR A 409 -11.40 44.08 -19.49
N GLU A 410 -12.17 45.16 -19.57
CA GLU A 410 -11.93 46.27 -20.51
C GLU A 410 -10.61 47.01 -20.17
N HIS A 411 -10.26 47.16 -18.89
CA HIS A 411 -9.02 47.83 -18.46
C HIS A 411 -7.77 46.93 -18.54
N MET A 412 -7.86 45.67 -18.11
CA MET A 412 -6.70 44.79 -17.95
C MET A 412 -6.26 44.13 -19.26
N LEU A 413 -7.21 43.68 -20.08
CA LEU A 413 -6.90 42.91 -21.31
C LEU A 413 -5.99 43.67 -22.29
N PRO A 414 -6.13 44.99 -22.51
CA PRO A 414 -5.21 45.75 -23.35
C PRO A 414 -3.79 45.90 -22.78
N LEU A 415 -3.63 45.87 -21.45
CA LEU A 415 -2.34 45.97 -20.76
C LEU A 415 -1.60 44.63 -20.82
N LEU A 416 -2.29 43.53 -20.50
CA LEU A 416 -1.73 42.17 -20.52
C LEU A 416 -1.25 41.75 -21.92
N LEU A 417 -1.99 42.12 -22.96
CA LEU A 417 -1.58 41.83 -24.35
C LEU A 417 -0.39 42.67 -24.85
N LYS A 418 -0.02 43.74 -24.14
CA LYS A 418 1.17 44.55 -24.45
C LYS A 418 2.44 44.05 -23.76
N GLU A 419 2.33 43.06 -22.88
CA GLU A 419 3.48 42.49 -22.21
C GLU A 419 4.38 41.69 -23.16
N THR A 420 5.67 41.61 -22.82
CA THR A 420 6.66 40.84 -23.56
C THR A 420 6.46 39.34 -23.35
N LEU A 421 6.88 38.51 -24.31
CA LEU A 421 6.60 37.06 -24.30
C LEU A 421 7.39 36.28 -23.23
N LEU A 422 8.58 36.76 -22.87
CA LEU A 422 9.49 36.12 -21.92
C LEU A 422 9.91 37.10 -20.83
N THR A 423 10.01 36.61 -19.60
CA THR A 423 10.62 37.32 -18.47
C THR A 423 11.93 36.66 -18.08
N VAL A 424 12.93 37.47 -17.73
CA VAL A 424 14.19 36.98 -17.18
C VAL A 424 14.02 36.91 -15.68
N SER A 425 14.02 35.71 -15.12
CA SER A 425 14.07 35.53 -13.67
C SER A 425 15.54 35.63 -13.25
N SER A 426 16.01 36.84 -12.93
CA SER A 426 17.28 36.99 -12.22
C SER A 426 17.03 36.57 -10.77
N ALA A 427 17.50 35.38 -10.39
CA ALA A 427 17.73 35.11 -8.97
C ALA A 427 18.77 36.14 -8.50
N THR A 428 18.32 37.11 -7.70
CA THR A 428 19.11 38.08 -6.91
C THR A 428 20.19 38.86 -7.66
N GLU A 429 20.03 40.18 -7.74
CA GLU A 429 21.09 41.13 -8.07
C GLU A 429 22.20 41.09 -7.01
N GLU A 430 23.02 40.03 -6.98
CA GLU A 430 24.28 40.01 -6.24
C GLU A 430 25.17 38.91 -6.87
N HIS A 431 26.23 39.36 -7.56
CA HIS A 431 27.31 38.57 -8.16
C HIS A 431 26.95 37.60 -9.30
N VAL A 432 26.70 38.16 -10.49
CA VAL A 432 26.83 37.43 -11.77
C VAL A 432 28.30 37.12 -12.04
N THR A 433 28.81 36.02 -11.48
CA THR A 433 30.11 35.46 -11.86
C THR A 433 30.00 34.11 -12.57
N THR A 434 28.83 33.46 -12.55
CA THR A 434 28.58 32.22 -13.28
C THR A 434 27.38 32.37 -14.22
N LYS A 435 27.65 32.26 -15.53
CA LYS A 435 26.69 32.30 -16.64
C LYS A 435 25.58 31.21 -16.61
N LYS A 436 25.49 30.43 -15.53
CA LYS A 436 24.48 29.37 -15.30
C LYS A 436 23.14 29.87 -14.73
N SER A 437 23.03 31.14 -14.31
CA SER A 437 21.84 31.62 -13.55
C SER A 437 20.76 32.35 -14.36
N VAL A 438 20.83 32.37 -15.71
CA VAL A 438 19.81 33.06 -16.52
C VAL A 438 18.68 32.10 -16.87
N CYS A 439 17.60 32.13 -16.08
CA CYS A 439 16.38 31.38 -16.34
C CYS A 439 15.35 32.27 -17.06
N PHE A 440 14.93 31.83 -18.25
CA PHE A 440 13.83 32.45 -18.99
C PHE A 440 12.51 31.79 -18.59
N ALA A 441 11.52 32.60 -18.22
CA ALA A 441 10.17 32.14 -17.95
C ALA A 441 9.21 32.68 -19.02
N LEU A 442 8.15 31.92 -19.30
CA LEU A 442 7.08 32.40 -20.17
C LEU A 442 6.25 33.43 -19.40
N ASN A 443 6.09 34.62 -19.97
CA ASN A 443 5.26 35.66 -19.41
C ASN A 443 3.87 35.61 -20.02
N PHE A 444 3.14 34.53 -19.72
CA PHE A 444 1.73 34.38 -20.05
C PHE A 444 0.94 34.43 -18.74
N SER A 445 0.26 35.56 -18.53
CA SER A 445 -0.49 35.82 -17.31
C SER A 445 -1.73 34.89 -17.26
N PRO A 446 -1.94 34.14 -16.17
CA PRO A 446 -3.09 33.25 -16.01
C PRO A 446 -4.43 34.01 -16.10
N GLU A 447 -4.41 35.31 -15.84
CA GLU A 447 -5.57 36.20 -15.98
C GLU A 447 -6.07 36.31 -17.43
N ILE A 448 -5.22 36.09 -18.45
CA ILE A 448 -5.67 36.06 -19.85
C ILE A 448 -6.51 34.80 -20.11
N GLU A 449 -6.10 33.65 -19.56
CA GLU A 449 -6.83 32.39 -19.67
C GLU A 449 -8.16 32.45 -18.91
N GLU A 450 -8.16 33.03 -17.72
CA GLU A 450 -9.37 33.31 -16.93
C GLU A 450 -10.36 34.21 -17.70
N ILE A 451 -9.89 35.31 -18.30
CA ILE A 451 -10.74 36.20 -19.10
C ILE A 451 -11.32 35.50 -20.33
N ILE A 452 -10.54 34.64 -21.01
CA ILE A 452 -11.02 33.87 -22.17
C ILE A 452 -12.15 32.92 -21.76
N ILE A 453 -11.96 32.20 -20.66
CA ILE A 453 -12.94 31.26 -20.14
C ILE A 453 -14.19 32.03 -19.69
N GLU A 454 -14.04 33.10 -18.90
CA GLU A 454 -15.16 33.95 -18.47
C GLU A 454 -15.97 34.52 -19.62
N THR A 455 -15.31 34.99 -20.66
CA THR A 455 -15.97 35.54 -21.84
C THR A 455 -16.91 34.52 -22.49
N LYS A 456 -16.47 33.26 -22.62
CA LYS A 456 -17.31 32.19 -23.19
C LYS A 456 -18.52 31.87 -22.31
N TYR A 457 -18.32 31.78 -20.99
CA TYR A 457 -19.42 31.51 -20.05
C TYR A 457 -20.41 32.68 -19.95
N MET A 458 -19.95 33.94 -20.00
CA MET A 458 -20.82 35.11 -20.01
C MET A 458 -21.71 35.17 -21.26
N GLU A 459 -21.18 34.78 -22.41
CA GLU A 459 -21.95 34.68 -23.67
C GLU A 459 -23.02 33.58 -23.60
N GLN A 460 -22.72 32.44 -22.98
CA GLN A 460 -23.68 31.36 -22.72
C GLN A 460 -24.80 31.78 -21.74
N LEU A 461 -24.47 32.60 -20.74
CA LEU A 461 -25.44 33.17 -19.79
C LEU A 461 -26.31 34.30 -20.39
N GLY A 462 -26.12 34.63 -21.66
CA GLY A 462 -26.87 35.65 -22.39
C GLY A 462 -26.51 37.09 -22.01
N LEU A 463 -25.36 37.31 -21.36
CA LEU A 463 -24.89 38.64 -20.94
C LEU A 463 -24.05 39.28 -22.06
N PRO A 464 -24.13 40.61 -22.27
CA PRO A 464 -23.34 41.27 -23.30
C PRO A 464 -21.84 41.28 -22.94
N VAL A 465 -20.99 40.84 -23.86
CA VAL A 465 -19.54 40.72 -23.66
C VAL A 465 -18.79 41.84 -24.41
N PRO A 466 -17.71 42.42 -23.86
CA PRO A 466 -16.84 43.36 -24.58
C PRO A 466 -16.22 42.77 -25.86
N GLU A 467 -16.19 43.54 -26.95
CA GLU A 467 -15.73 43.07 -28.27
C GLU A 467 -14.27 42.56 -28.27
N MET A 468 -13.39 43.22 -27.51
CA MET A 468 -11.99 42.83 -27.38
C MET A 468 -11.81 41.49 -26.67
N ALA A 469 -12.61 41.21 -25.65
CA ALA A 469 -12.59 39.93 -24.93
C ALA A 469 -13.08 38.80 -25.83
N ARG A 470 -14.14 39.06 -26.62
CA ARG A 470 -14.65 38.12 -27.64
C ARG A 470 -13.60 37.81 -28.71
N TYR A 471 -12.87 38.81 -29.20
CA TYR A 471 -11.79 38.58 -30.19
C TYR A 471 -10.66 37.71 -29.64
N VAL A 472 -10.26 37.92 -28.38
CA VAL A 472 -9.21 37.13 -27.73
C VAL A 472 -9.67 35.70 -27.47
N ALA A 473 -10.93 35.50 -27.06
CA ALA A 473 -11.52 34.17 -26.89
C ALA A 473 -11.58 33.37 -28.19
N LEU A 474 -11.83 34.02 -29.34
CA LEU A 474 -11.78 33.39 -30.66
C LEU A 474 -10.37 32.94 -31.08
N GLN A 475 -9.31 33.48 -30.47
CA GLN A 475 -7.92 33.14 -30.78
C GLN A 475 -7.25 32.24 -29.74
N GLU A 476 -8.01 31.68 -28.80
CA GLU A 476 -7.51 30.83 -27.70
C GLU A 476 -6.59 29.70 -28.18
N GLU A 477 -7.01 28.92 -29.19
CA GLU A 477 -6.22 27.79 -29.71
C GLU A 477 -4.83 28.23 -30.19
N LYS A 478 -4.75 29.43 -30.77
CA LYS A 478 -3.50 30.01 -31.26
C LYS A 478 -2.59 30.41 -30.10
N TYR A 479 -3.13 31.06 -29.08
CA TYR A 479 -2.38 31.42 -27.87
C TYR A 479 -1.91 30.19 -27.10
N LEU A 480 -2.77 29.19 -26.92
CA LEU A 480 -2.44 27.92 -26.26
C LEU A 480 -1.33 27.17 -27.03
N SER A 481 -1.41 27.13 -28.37
CA SER A 481 -0.37 26.52 -29.20
C SER A 481 0.99 27.20 -29.04
N TYR A 482 1.03 28.54 -29.00
CA TYR A 482 2.27 29.28 -28.80
C TYR A 482 2.83 29.07 -27.39
N THR A 483 1.98 29.16 -26.37
CA THR A 483 2.35 28.91 -24.97
C THR A 483 2.95 27.52 -24.78
N ASN A 484 2.32 26.48 -25.33
CA ASN A 484 2.82 25.11 -25.22
C ASN A 484 4.14 24.89 -25.95
N LYS A 485 4.28 25.43 -27.17
CA LYS A 485 5.54 25.35 -27.93
C LYS A 485 6.69 26.10 -27.26
N MET A 486 6.40 27.27 -26.67
CA MET A 486 7.39 28.03 -25.91
C MET A 486 7.78 27.34 -24.60
N LYS A 487 6.82 26.82 -23.84
CA LYS A 487 7.10 26.01 -22.63
C LYS A 487 8.00 24.82 -22.98
N ALA A 488 7.66 24.05 -24.02
CA ALA A 488 8.45 22.90 -24.45
C ALA A 488 9.88 23.29 -24.88
N MET A 489 10.03 24.41 -25.60
CA MET A 489 11.32 24.95 -25.99
C MET A 489 12.17 25.38 -24.78
N LEU A 490 11.57 26.11 -23.83
CA LEU A 490 12.26 26.56 -22.61
C LEU A 490 12.72 25.38 -21.77
N VAL A 491 11.86 24.36 -21.57
CA VAL A 491 12.24 23.13 -20.85
C VAL A 491 13.44 22.46 -21.49
N ARG A 492 13.48 22.34 -22.82
CA ARG A 492 14.66 21.78 -23.53
C ARG A 492 15.92 22.62 -23.29
N TYR A 493 15.78 23.95 -23.31
CA TYR A 493 16.89 24.85 -23.00
C TYR A 493 17.41 24.67 -21.57
N HIS A 494 16.52 24.68 -20.56
CA HIS A 494 16.91 24.52 -19.15
C HIS A 494 17.60 23.18 -18.91
N ASN A 495 17.05 22.08 -19.44
CA ASN A 495 17.65 20.75 -19.34
C ASN A 495 19.08 20.74 -19.92
N LEU A 496 19.30 21.36 -21.09
CA LEU A 496 20.63 21.44 -21.69
C LEU A 496 21.63 22.21 -20.81
N ILE A 497 21.20 23.33 -20.20
CA ILE A 497 22.07 24.11 -19.30
C ILE A 497 22.40 23.32 -18.03
N GLU A 498 21.46 22.56 -17.49
CA GLU A 498 21.67 21.72 -16.31
C GLU A 498 22.62 20.55 -16.59
N MET A 499 22.52 19.92 -17.77
CA MET A 499 23.35 18.77 -18.14
C MET A 499 24.83 19.12 -18.35
N MET A 500 25.17 20.37 -18.67
CA MET A 500 26.55 20.77 -18.94
C MET A 500 27.34 21.06 -17.66
N ASN A 501 28.59 20.59 -17.60
CA ASN A 501 29.51 20.97 -16.51
C ASN A 501 30.11 22.37 -16.75
N GLU A 502 30.84 22.91 -15.75
CA GLU A 502 31.39 24.27 -15.84
C GLU A 502 32.41 24.41 -17.00
N ALA A 503 33.16 23.36 -17.30
CA ALA A 503 34.16 23.35 -18.37
C ALA A 503 33.49 23.35 -19.76
N GLU A 504 32.41 22.59 -19.94
CA GLU A 504 31.58 22.56 -21.16
C GLU A 504 30.82 23.88 -21.36
N THR A 505 30.32 24.48 -20.27
CA THR A 505 29.65 25.78 -20.33
C THR A 505 30.60 26.87 -20.83
N LYS A 506 31.86 26.86 -20.37
CA LYS A 506 32.91 27.78 -20.85
C LYS A 506 33.30 27.48 -22.30
N LEU A 507 33.36 26.20 -22.68
CA LEU A 507 33.70 25.76 -24.04
C LEU A 507 32.65 26.20 -25.08
N LEU A 508 31.36 26.10 -24.73
CA LEU A 508 30.25 26.41 -25.63
C LEU A 508 29.70 27.84 -25.45
N ASP A 509 30.42 28.71 -24.73
CA ASP A 509 29.98 30.07 -24.40
C ASP A 509 29.59 30.90 -25.63
N HIS A 510 30.29 30.73 -26.76
CA HIS A 510 29.95 31.42 -28.01
C HIS A 510 28.55 31.04 -28.53
N TYR A 511 28.23 29.75 -28.54
CA TYR A 511 26.92 29.24 -28.97
C TYR A 511 25.81 29.63 -27.98
N LEU A 512 26.14 29.68 -26.68
CA LEU A 512 25.24 30.18 -25.65
C LEU A 512 24.91 31.66 -25.82
N GLN A 513 25.89 32.49 -26.17
CA GLN A 513 25.67 33.91 -26.45
C GLN A 513 24.81 34.14 -27.70
N GLU A 514 24.98 33.34 -28.76
CA GLU A 514 24.13 33.38 -29.95
C GLU A 514 22.67 33.06 -29.60
N LEU A 515 22.44 31.98 -28.83
CA LEU A 515 21.11 31.58 -28.36
C LEU A 515 20.49 32.64 -27.44
N TRP A 516 21.28 33.22 -26.53
CA TRP A 516 20.83 34.31 -25.66
C TRP A 516 20.47 35.57 -26.44
N GLY A 517 21.18 35.89 -27.52
CA GLY A 517 20.84 37.00 -28.41
C GLY A 517 19.44 36.84 -29.00
N ILE A 518 19.11 35.63 -29.44
CA ILE A 518 17.78 35.28 -29.96
C ILE A 518 16.74 35.36 -28.83
N LEU A 519 16.95 34.68 -27.70
CA LEU A 519 15.99 34.66 -26.57
C LEU A 519 15.71 36.07 -25.99
N LYS A 520 16.72 36.95 -25.98
CA LYS A 520 16.57 38.35 -25.52
C LYS A 520 15.66 39.18 -26.43
N SER A 521 15.51 38.81 -27.70
CA SER A 521 14.54 39.46 -28.59
C SER A 521 13.09 39.19 -28.15
N GLY A 522 12.80 38.01 -27.61
CA GLY A 522 11.51 37.65 -27.01
C GLY A 522 11.22 38.36 -25.68
N CYS A 523 12.26 38.79 -24.96
CA CYS A 523 12.14 39.54 -23.71
C CYS A 523 11.96 41.06 -23.91
N LYS A 524 12.26 41.61 -25.10
CA LYS A 524 12.34 43.07 -25.32
C LYS A 524 11.50 43.61 -26.48
N ARG A 525 11.27 42.82 -27.53
CA ARG A 525 10.71 43.32 -28.80
C ARG A 525 9.38 42.67 -29.19
N LEU A 526 9.14 41.42 -28.78
CA LEU A 526 7.94 40.68 -29.13
C LEU A 526 6.91 40.75 -28.00
N THR A 527 5.66 41.03 -28.36
CA THR A 527 4.50 41.08 -27.44
C THR A 527 3.44 40.08 -27.91
N TRP A 528 2.42 39.78 -27.10
CA TRP A 528 1.34 38.85 -27.45
C TRP A 528 0.45 39.30 -28.62
N LYS A 529 0.61 40.54 -29.11
CA LYS A 529 0.00 41.06 -30.35
C LYS A 529 0.88 40.89 -31.59
N SER A 530 2.13 40.48 -31.46
CA SER A 530 3.08 40.40 -32.57
C SER A 530 2.76 39.21 -33.49
N VAL A 531 2.89 39.41 -34.81
CA VAL A 531 2.65 38.34 -35.81
C VAL A 531 3.82 37.35 -35.89
N GLY A 532 5.03 37.76 -35.51
CA GLY A 532 6.28 36.98 -35.64
C GLY A 532 6.57 35.94 -34.54
N ILE A 533 5.59 35.61 -33.69
CA ILE A 533 5.78 34.65 -32.57
C ILE A 533 6.16 33.25 -33.09
N GLY A 534 5.53 32.81 -34.18
CA GLY A 534 5.79 31.51 -34.78
C GLY A 534 7.22 31.35 -35.31
N GLU A 535 7.73 32.36 -36.03
CA GLU A 535 9.09 32.36 -36.58
C GLU A 535 10.15 32.38 -35.46
N PHE A 536 9.91 33.17 -34.42
CA PHE A 536 10.76 33.20 -33.22
C PHE A 536 10.87 31.82 -32.56
N ILE A 537 9.75 31.10 -32.40
CA ILE A 537 9.74 29.75 -31.81
C ILE A 537 10.58 28.78 -32.66
N VAL A 538 10.42 28.82 -33.98
CA VAL A 538 11.17 27.95 -34.90
C VAL A 538 12.67 28.24 -34.84
N GLN A 539 13.07 29.51 -34.86
CA GLN A 539 14.48 29.90 -34.77
C GLN A 539 15.12 29.46 -33.45
N CYS A 540 14.44 29.67 -32.31
CA CYS A 540 14.96 29.22 -31.02
C CYS A 540 15.08 27.70 -30.96
N THR A 541 14.07 26.96 -31.42
CA THR A 541 14.07 25.49 -31.39
C THR A 541 15.18 24.91 -32.27
N GLN A 542 15.44 25.50 -33.44
CA GLN A 542 16.53 25.08 -34.32
C GLN A 542 17.91 25.33 -33.71
N THR A 543 18.13 26.50 -33.11
CA THR A 543 19.41 26.83 -32.46
C THR A 543 19.66 25.96 -31.23
N ILE A 544 18.62 25.71 -30.41
CA ILE A 544 18.67 24.76 -29.28
C ILE A 544 19.05 23.35 -29.77
N GLY A 545 18.39 22.86 -30.84
CA GLY A 545 18.70 21.54 -31.40
C GLY A 545 20.14 21.41 -31.92
N LYS A 546 20.70 22.47 -32.52
CA LYS A 546 22.13 22.46 -32.92
C LYS A 546 23.06 22.37 -31.72
N LEU A 547 22.77 23.10 -30.64
CA LEU A 547 23.54 23.07 -29.41
C LEU A 547 23.43 21.69 -28.72
N GLU A 548 22.22 21.12 -28.67
CA GLU A 548 21.95 19.79 -28.11
C GLU A 548 22.79 18.70 -28.78
N ILE A 549 22.83 18.68 -30.12
CA ILE A 549 23.64 17.73 -30.88
C ILE A 549 25.13 17.87 -30.51
N LEU A 550 25.65 19.09 -30.40
CA LEU A 550 27.04 19.34 -30.02
C LEU A 550 27.34 18.89 -28.59
N VAL A 551 26.45 19.16 -27.63
CA VAL A 551 26.59 18.73 -26.23
C VAL A 551 26.62 17.21 -26.15
N HIS A 552 25.69 16.51 -26.81
CA HIS A 552 25.67 15.05 -26.82
C HIS A 552 26.95 14.44 -27.39
N GLN A 553 27.51 15.03 -28.45
CA GLN A 553 28.78 14.58 -29.03
C GLN A 553 29.95 14.77 -28.05
N ILE A 554 30.00 15.91 -27.35
CA ILE A 554 31.04 16.17 -26.33
C ILE A 554 30.89 15.21 -25.15
N HIS A 555 29.66 14.95 -24.69
CA HIS A 555 29.39 13.99 -23.62
C HIS A 555 29.79 12.57 -23.98
N TYR A 556 29.51 12.12 -25.20
CA TYR A 556 29.94 10.80 -25.68
C TYR A 556 31.47 10.64 -25.61
N ILE A 557 32.22 11.66 -26.05
CA ILE A 557 33.69 11.62 -25.98
C ILE A 557 34.16 11.70 -24.53
N SER A 558 33.52 12.53 -23.70
CA SER A 558 33.82 12.66 -22.27
C SER A 558 33.58 11.36 -21.52
N GLU A 559 32.55 10.60 -21.89
CA GLU A 559 32.25 9.27 -21.35
C GLU A 559 33.34 8.25 -21.72
N ASP A 560 33.83 8.27 -22.97
CA ASP A 560 34.95 7.40 -23.36
C ASP A 560 36.24 7.77 -22.60
N ILE A 561 36.55 9.06 -22.43
CA ILE A 561 37.68 9.51 -21.59
C ILE A 561 37.50 9.01 -20.15
N ASN A 562 36.32 9.19 -19.56
CA ASN A 562 36.02 8.73 -18.20
C ASN A 562 36.13 7.21 -18.06
N SER A 563 35.71 6.43 -19.05
CA SER A 563 35.85 4.96 -19.07
C SER A 563 37.33 4.54 -19.05
N LYS A 564 38.18 5.20 -19.87
CA LYS A 564 39.62 4.95 -19.86
C LYS A 564 40.25 5.32 -18.51
N LEU A 565 39.83 6.45 -17.93
CA LEU A 565 40.29 6.88 -16.60
C LEU A 565 39.85 5.94 -15.48
N GLN A 566 38.62 5.46 -15.48
CA GLN A 566 38.13 4.46 -14.52
C GLN A 566 38.90 3.13 -14.65
N SER A 567 39.22 2.73 -15.88
CA SER A 567 40.06 1.55 -16.12
C SER A 567 41.49 1.74 -15.61
N ILE A 568 42.05 2.95 -15.71
CA ILE A 568 43.33 3.30 -15.08
C ILE A 568 43.19 3.19 -13.56
N GLU A 569 42.20 3.85 -12.96
CA GLU A 569 41.96 3.91 -11.50
C GLU A 569 41.79 2.53 -10.84
N SER A 570 41.15 1.58 -11.53
CA SER A 570 40.81 0.25 -11.00
C SER A 570 41.90 -0.81 -11.21
N THR A 571 43.03 -0.45 -11.83
CA THR A 571 44.10 -1.41 -12.09
C THR A 571 44.84 -1.76 -10.79
N ASN A 572 44.96 -3.06 -10.51
CA ASN A 572 45.73 -3.57 -9.37
C ASN A 572 47.22 -3.75 -9.77
N LEU A 573 48.07 -2.89 -9.22
CA LEU A 573 49.52 -2.87 -9.36
C LEU A 573 50.22 -3.86 -8.40
N PHE A 574 49.53 -4.41 -7.40
CA PHE A 574 50.09 -5.42 -6.50
C PHE A 574 49.51 -6.80 -6.83
N LYS A 575 50.17 -7.50 -7.75
CA LYS A 575 49.84 -8.88 -8.11
C LYS A 575 50.80 -9.85 -7.42
N PHE A 576 50.24 -10.89 -6.82
CA PHE A 576 51.01 -11.89 -6.08
C PHE A 576 51.04 -13.21 -6.86
N PRO A 577 52.13 -13.98 -6.77
CA PRO A 577 52.24 -15.26 -7.45
C PRO A 577 51.22 -16.26 -6.88
N HIS A 578 50.63 -17.07 -7.76
CA HIS A 578 49.64 -18.07 -7.38
C HIS A 578 50.34 -19.26 -6.71
N SER A 579 49.95 -19.62 -5.48
CA SER A 579 50.47 -20.82 -4.84
C SER A 579 49.64 -22.02 -5.29
N GLU A 580 50.13 -22.81 -6.24
CA GLU A 580 49.40 -23.97 -6.79
C GLU A 580 49.21 -25.13 -5.80
N ASN A 581 49.84 -25.12 -4.61
CA ASN A 581 49.70 -26.20 -3.62
C ASN A 581 49.90 -25.79 -2.15
N GLY A 582 49.72 -24.51 -1.78
CA GLY A 582 49.73 -24.05 -0.37
C GLY A 582 51.04 -24.20 0.43
N ASP A 583 52.02 -24.95 -0.09
CA ASP A 583 53.21 -25.39 0.64
C ASP A 583 54.48 -24.63 0.23
N LYS A 584 54.50 -24.02 -0.97
CA LYS A 584 55.65 -23.24 -1.45
C LYS A 584 55.27 -21.77 -1.62
N CYS A 585 55.83 -20.92 -0.77
CA CYS A 585 55.83 -19.47 -0.94
C CYS A 585 57.20 -19.06 -1.53
N PRO A 586 57.26 -18.05 -2.42
CA PRO A 586 58.53 -17.55 -2.94
C PRO A 586 59.38 -16.93 -1.83
N GLY A 587 60.70 -16.91 -2.01
CA GLY A 587 61.57 -16.15 -1.11
C GLY A 587 61.25 -14.65 -1.15
N ALA A 588 61.51 -13.92 -0.06
CA ALA A 588 61.19 -12.49 0.01
C ALA A 588 61.72 -11.67 -1.19
N LYS A 589 62.94 -11.93 -1.67
CA LYS A 589 63.50 -11.25 -2.86
C LYS A 589 62.73 -11.58 -4.13
N GLU A 590 62.47 -12.86 -4.37
CA GLU A 590 61.72 -13.34 -5.55
C GLU A 590 60.29 -12.77 -5.58
N PHE A 591 59.65 -12.63 -4.41
CA PHE A 591 58.33 -12.03 -4.29
C PHE A 591 58.33 -10.56 -4.73
N PHE A 592 59.24 -9.73 -4.20
CA PHE A 592 59.30 -8.32 -4.57
C PHE A 592 59.73 -8.11 -6.04
N ASP A 593 60.62 -8.96 -6.56
CA ASP A 593 61.00 -8.93 -7.97
C ASP A 593 59.83 -9.32 -8.89
N TYR A 594 58.99 -10.29 -8.47
CA TYR A 594 57.78 -10.67 -9.20
C TYR A 594 56.78 -9.51 -9.25
N VAL A 595 56.50 -8.88 -8.11
CA VAL A 595 55.60 -7.71 -8.03
C VAL A 595 56.08 -6.60 -8.96
N LYS A 596 57.39 -6.31 -8.95
CA LYS A 596 57.99 -5.30 -9.84
C LYS A 596 57.83 -5.63 -11.31
N CYS A 597 58.03 -6.89 -11.70
CA CYS A 597 57.84 -7.35 -13.08
C CYS A 597 56.39 -7.21 -13.55
N GLU A 598 55.43 -7.57 -12.70
CA GLU A 598 54.01 -7.43 -13.02
C GLU A 598 53.58 -5.95 -13.10
N GLN A 599 54.08 -5.10 -12.19
CA GLN A 599 53.88 -3.66 -12.26
C GLN A 599 54.32 -3.08 -13.60
N ALA A 600 55.51 -3.46 -14.08
CA ALA A 600 56.03 -2.97 -15.36
C ALA A 600 55.11 -3.31 -16.56
N LYS A 601 54.50 -4.51 -16.56
CA LYS A 601 53.54 -4.91 -17.61
C LYS A 601 52.26 -4.08 -17.55
N ASP A 602 51.75 -3.80 -16.35
CA ASP A 602 50.56 -2.99 -16.15
C ASP A 602 50.81 -1.53 -16.53
N VAL A 603 51.99 -0.97 -16.21
CA VAL A 603 52.37 0.39 -16.61
C VAL A 603 52.24 0.58 -18.12
N GLU A 604 52.72 -0.37 -18.92
CA GLU A 604 52.63 -0.28 -20.38
C GLU A 604 51.18 -0.16 -20.86
N GLN A 605 50.27 -0.94 -20.28
CA GLN A 605 48.84 -0.87 -20.60
C GLN A 605 48.19 0.45 -20.16
N LEU A 606 48.57 0.95 -18.99
CA LEU A 606 48.07 2.22 -18.46
C LEU A 606 48.52 3.41 -19.31
N VAL A 607 49.79 3.44 -19.72
CA VAL A 607 50.35 4.49 -20.57
C VAL A 607 49.67 4.49 -21.93
N ARG A 608 49.42 3.32 -22.54
CA ARG A 608 48.67 3.22 -23.82
C ARG A 608 47.27 3.83 -23.72
N LYS A 609 46.56 3.62 -22.61
CA LYS A 609 45.23 4.22 -22.37
C LYS A 609 45.32 5.73 -22.19
N TYR A 610 46.34 6.19 -21.46
CA TYR A 610 46.60 7.61 -21.25
C TYR A 610 46.90 8.36 -22.56
N SER A 611 47.82 7.83 -23.39
CA SER A 611 48.20 8.46 -24.67
C SER A 611 47.08 8.51 -25.71
N ALA A 612 45.97 7.78 -25.50
CA ALA A 612 44.77 7.89 -26.32
C ALA A 612 43.88 9.09 -25.95
N ILE A 613 43.96 9.61 -24.72
CA ILE A 613 43.12 10.72 -24.24
C ILE A 613 43.32 12.00 -25.06
N PRO A 614 44.57 12.43 -25.38
CA PRO A 614 44.78 13.61 -26.23
C PRO A 614 44.05 13.54 -27.58
N GLN A 615 43.98 12.36 -28.22
CA GLN A 615 43.31 12.18 -29.50
C GLN A 615 41.79 12.38 -29.39
N LEU A 616 41.19 11.95 -28.28
CA LEU A 616 39.77 12.20 -27.99
C LEU A 616 39.51 13.70 -27.75
N LEU A 617 40.42 14.40 -27.08
CA LEU A 617 40.31 15.84 -26.87
C LEU A 617 40.50 16.65 -28.16
N ILE A 618 41.34 16.17 -29.08
CA ILE A 618 41.48 16.74 -30.42
C ILE A 618 40.19 16.53 -31.25
N GLU A 619 39.48 15.41 -31.06
CA GLU A 619 38.16 15.23 -31.69
C GLU A 619 37.16 16.29 -31.19
N VAL A 620 37.15 16.59 -29.88
CA VAL A 620 36.33 17.70 -29.32
C VAL A 620 36.74 19.04 -29.93
N GLU A 621 38.05 19.29 -30.09
CA GLU A 621 38.57 20.49 -30.72
C GLU A 621 38.06 20.64 -32.16
N ARG A 622 38.05 19.56 -32.94
CA ARG A 622 37.57 19.56 -34.33
C ARG A 622 36.08 19.90 -34.43
N ARG A 623 35.28 19.47 -33.45
CA ARG A 623 33.84 19.74 -33.40
C ARG A 623 33.51 21.17 -32.99
N VAL A 624 34.24 21.72 -32.01
CA VAL A 624 33.92 23.03 -31.41
C VAL A 624 34.71 24.19 -32.02
N ALA A 625 35.99 23.98 -32.30
CA ALA A 625 36.90 25.02 -32.81
C ALA A 625 37.27 24.84 -34.28
N HIS A 626 36.92 23.71 -34.89
CA HIS A 626 37.29 23.34 -36.25
C HIS A 626 38.81 23.32 -36.48
N THR A 627 39.55 23.00 -35.43
CA THR A 627 41.02 22.85 -35.43
C THR A 627 41.40 21.48 -34.85
N ASP A 628 42.58 20.99 -35.17
CA ASP A 628 43.12 19.69 -34.73
C ASP A 628 44.51 19.83 -34.07
N SER A 629 44.78 21.00 -33.52
CA SER A 629 46.12 21.42 -33.10
C SER A 629 46.54 20.94 -31.71
N GLY A 630 45.59 20.52 -30.87
CA GLY A 630 45.78 20.25 -29.44
C GLY A 630 46.07 21.49 -28.59
N LYS A 631 45.96 22.69 -29.19
CA LYS A 631 46.44 23.98 -28.64
C LYS A 631 45.42 25.11 -28.80
N SER A 632 44.16 24.79 -29.11
CA SER A 632 43.15 25.82 -29.35
C SER A 632 42.87 26.62 -28.07
N PRO A 633 42.95 27.96 -28.10
CA PRO A 633 42.70 28.79 -26.92
C PRO A 633 41.26 28.66 -26.41
N LYS A 634 40.30 28.26 -27.27
CA LYS A 634 38.92 27.98 -26.87
C LYS A 634 38.79 26.77 -25.94
N LEU A 635 39.70 25.79 -26.05
CA LEU A 635 39.67 24.56 -25.27
C LEU A 635 40.64 24.61 -24.07
N ALA A 636 41.40 25.68 -23.87
CA ALA A 636 42.43 25.76 -22.82
C ALA A 636 41.88 25.40 -21.41
N SER A 637 40.71 25.92 -21.04
CA SER A 637 40.05 25.58 -19.76
C SER A 637 39.53 24.14 -19.72
N TYR A 638 39.14 23.60 -20.87
CA TYR A 638 38.64 22.23 -20.99
C TYR A 638 39.79 21.21 -20.90
N TYR A 639 40.95 21.50 -21.49
CA TYR A 639 42.15 20.69 -21.30
C TYR A 639 42.63 20.70 -19.85
N ALA A 640 42.65 21.88 -19.20
CA ALA A 640 43.01 21.98 -17.79
C ALA A 640 42.06 21.18 -16.87
N TYR A 641 40.77 21.14 -17.19
CA TYR A 641 39.79 20.31 -16.47
C TYR A 641 40.16 18.82 -16.55
N TRP A 642 40.45 18.30 -17.73
CA TRP A 642 40.82 16.89 -17.91
C TRP A 642 42.19 16.57 -17.33
N GLU A 643 43.15 17.48 -17.42
CA GLU A 643 44.47 17.32 -16.77
C GLU A 643 44.35 17.19 -15.25
N ASN A 644 43.51 18.02 -14.61
CA ASN A 644 43.22 17.91 -13.18
C ASN A 644 42.49 16.59 -12.86
N ARG A 645 41.54 16.17 -13.72
CA ARG A 645 40.85 14.89 -13.54
C ARG A 645 41.81 13.69 -13.61
N ILE A 646 42.75 13.71 -14.55
CA ILE A 646 43.83 12.71 -14.68
C ILE A 646 44.68 12.69 -13.40
N PHE A 647 45.10 13.85 -12.90
CA PHE A 647 45.86 13.96 -11.66
C PHE A 647 45.13 13.31 -10.47
N GLN A 648 43.83 13.61 -10.28
CA GLN A 648 43.03 13.01 -9.21
C GLN A 648 42.92 11.49 -9.35
N VAL A 649 42.74 10.98 -10.57
CA VAL A 649 42.67 9.55 -10.85
C VAL A 649 44.00 8.84 -10.52
N LEU A 650 45.14 9.46 -10.83
CA LEU A 650 46.45 8.91 -10.50
C LEU A 650 46.70 8.87 -8.99
N ILE A 651 46.25 9.87 -8.23
CA ILE A 651 46.30 9.80 -6.75
C ILE A 651 45.45 8.62 -6.25
N GLN A 652 44.21 8.49 -6.73
CA GLN A 652 43.31 7.40 -6.32
C GLN A 652 43.85 6.02 -6.71
N LEU A 653 44.50 5.90 -7.86
CA LEU A 653 45.17 4.67 -8.28
C LEU A 653 46.20 4.23 -7.23
N ILE A 654 47.11 5.13 -6.82
CA ILE A 654 48.16 4.80 -5.85
C ILE A 654 47.55 4.50 -4.48
N VAL A 655 46.62 5.33 -4.01
CA VAL A 655 45.97 5.14 -2.70
C VAL A 655 45.25 3.79 -2.62
N LYS A 656 44.43 3.43 -3.62
CA LYS A 656 43.73 2.14 -3.64
C LYS A 656 44.68 0.95 -3.67
N ASN A 657 45.77 1.06 -4.43
CA ASN A 657 46.79 0.02 -4.49
C ASN A 657 47.55 -0.14 -3.17
N PHE A 658 47.88 0.96 -2.51
CA PHE A 658 48.48 0.93 -1.17
C PHE A 658 47.54 0.33 -0.13
N GLN A 659 46.25 0.67 -0.18
CA GLN A 659 45.24 0.06 0.69
C GLN A 659 45.12 -1.45 0.45
N ALA A 660 45.10 -1.89 -0.82
CA ALA A 660 45.05 -3.30 -1.18
C ALA A 660 46.32 -4.06 -0.73
N PHE A 661 47.50 -3.46 -0.90
CA PHE A 661 48.76 -4.04 -0.44
C PHE A 661 48.82 -4.12 1.09
N ASN A 662 48.40 -3.06 1.79
CA ASN A 662 48.33 -3.04 3.25
C ASN A 662 47.35 -4.11 3.79
N ALA A 663 46.19 -4.27 3.15
CA ALA A 663 45.23 -5.32 3.50
C ALA A 663 45.84 -6.71 3.31
N SER A 664 46.66 -6.91 2.27
CA SER A 664 47.35 -8.17 2.01
C SER A 664 48.47 -8.44 3.02
N VAL A 665 49.19 -7.40 3.47
CA VAL A 665 50.19 -7.49 4.55
C VAL A 665 49.56 -7.91 5.87
N LEU A 666 48.35 -7.40 6.17
CA LEU A 666 47.62 -7.72 7.40
C LEU A 666 46.86 -9.04 7.34
N ALA A 667 46.62 -9.59 6.15
CA ALA A 667 45.89 -10.83 5.96
C ALA A 667 46.65 -12.03 6.54
N ASN A 668 45.91 -13.00 7.09
CA ASN A 668 46.46 -14.25 7.62
C ASN A 668 46.75 -15.28 6.50
N VAL A 669 47.35 -14.82 5.40
CA VAL A 669 47.69 -15.65 4.24
C VAL A 669 49.16 -15.41 3.89
N PRO A 670 50.04 -16.41 4.01
CA PRO A 670 51.46 -16.23 3.74
C PRO A 670 51.71 -16.03 2.24
N LEU A 671 52.34 -14.91 1.88
CA LEU A 671 52.69 -14.54 0.51
C LEU A 671 54.18 -14.73 0.22
N LEU A 672 55.03 -14.60 1.23
CA LEU A 672 56.48 -14.74 1.10
C LEU A 672 57.06 -15.66 2.18
N GLN A 673 58.24 -16.21 1.91
CA GLN A 673 58.97 -17.09 2.81
C GLN A 673 60.25 -16.43 3.32
N VAL A 674 60.54 -16.62 4.61
CA VAL A 674 61.78 -16.19 5.28
C VAL A 674 62.31 -17.33 6.14
N GLU A 675 63.62 -17.55 6.10
CA GLU A 675 64.27 -18.63 6.86
C GLU A 675 64.89 -18.11 8.15
N ALA A 676 64.81 -18.89 9.23
CA ALA A 676 65.57 -18.65 10.45
C ALA A 676 66.85 -19.48 10.43
N VAL A 677 67.99 -18.83 10.64
CA VAL A 677 69.32 -19.48 10.62
C VAL A 677 70.14 -19.05 11.84
N LEU A 678 70.89 -19.99 12.42
CA LEU A 678 71.85 -19.72 13.49
C LEU A 678 73.18 -19.24 12.87
N SER A 679 73.58 -18.00 13.13
CA SER A 679 74.81 -17.39 12.62
C SER A 679 75.69 -16.91 13.78
N VAL A 680 76.93 -17.40 13.87
CA VAL A 680 78.01 -16.96 14.78
C VAL A 680 77.52 -16.60 16.21
N SER A 681 76.62 -17.42 16.77
CA SER A 681 76.02 -17.32 18.13
C SER A 681 74.70 -16.54 18.29
N GLU A 682 74.06 -16.09 17.21
CA GLU A 682 72.74 -15.45 17.23
C GLU A 682 71.77 -16.01 16.18
N ILE A 683 70.47 -16.02 16.51
CA ILE A 683 69.41 -16.46 15.59
C ILE A 683 68.99 -15.27 14.73
N THR A 684 69.14 -15.40 13.42
CA THR A 684 68.86 -14.32 12.46
C THR A 684 67.87 -14.79 11.37
N LEU A 685 67.15 -13.84 10.79
CA LEU A 685 66.30 -14.07 9.62
C LEU A 685 67.14 -13.94 8.34
N GLN A 686 66.88 -14.77 7.34
CA GLN A 686 67.41 -14.67 5.99
C GLN A 686 66.26 -14.52 4.98
N PRO A 687 66.13 -13.36 4.31
CA PRO A 687 66.87 -12.11 4.53
C PRO A 687 66.57 -11.46 5.89
N ASN A 688 67.46 -10.56 6.35
CA ASN A 688 67.31 -9.94 7.66
C ASN A 688 66.11 -8.97 7.71
N ALA A 689 65.64 -8.65 8.92
CA ALA A 689 64.48 -7.78 9.10
C ALA A 689 64.64 -6.40 8.45
N SER A 690 65.86 -5.82 8.47
CA SER A 690 66.13 -4.52 7.84
C SER A 690 66.06 -4.59 6.32
N GLU A 691 66.47 -5.71 5.71
CA GLU A 691 66.37 -5.97 4.29
C GLU A 691 64.92 -6.09 3.85
N ILE A 692 64.06 -6.77 4.62
CA ILE A 692 62.62 -6.88 4.34
C ILE A 692 61.94 -5.51 4.42
N GLU A 693 62.28 -4.70 5.43
CA GLU A 693 61.79 -3.31 5.53
C GLU A 693 62.23 -2.46 4.33
N LYS A 694 63.51 -2.56 3.93
CA LYS A 694 64.05 -1.85 2.75
C LYS A 694 63.35 -2.28 1.45
N MET A 695 63.12 -3.57 1.25
CA MET A 695 62.40 -4.08 0.08
C MET A 695 60.94 -3.61 0.05
N THR A 696 60.30 -3.53 1.22
CA THR A 696 58.93 -3.00 1.34
C THR A 696 58.89 -1.51 0.98
N VAL A 697 59.81 -0.70 1.53
CA VAL A 697 59.92 0.73 1.19
C VAL A 697 60.20 0.91 -0.30
N GLN A 698 61.09 0.10 -0.87
CA GLN A 698 61.39 0.15 -2.30
C GLN A 698 60.16 -0.21 -3.15
N SER A 699 59.36 -1.21 -2.75
CA SER A 699 58.15 -1.59 -3.48
C SER A 699 57.07 -0.49 -3.44
N ILE A 700 56.94 0.22 -2.31
CA ILE A 700 56.08 1.41 -2.19
C ILE A 700 56.59 2.51 -3.13
N GLN A 701 57.90 2.76 -3.16
CA GLN A 701 58.49 3.74 -4.07
C GLN A 701 58.28 3.36 -5.54
N ASP A 702 58.61 2.14 -5.94
CA ASP A 702 58.44 1.62 -7.31
C ASP A 702 56.99 1.79 -7.80
N CYS A 703 56.00 1.58 -6.93
CA CYS A 703 54.59 1.82 -7.23
C CYS A 703 54.27 3.32 -7.48
N ILE A 704 54.82 4.24 -6.68
CA ILE A 704 54.67 5.68 -6.92
C ILE A 704 55.38 6.07 -8.23
N GLU A 705 56.54 5.49 -8.51
CA GLU A 705 57.32 5.75 -9.72
C GLU A 705 56.61 5.37 -11.02
N VAL A 706 55.59 4.50 -10.97
CA VAL A 706 54.68 4.26 -12.11
C VAL A 706 54.14 5.59 -12.67
N THR A 707 53.86 6.57 -11.80
CA THR A 707 53.34 7.89 -12.19
C THR A 707 54.34 8.76 -12.96
N LYS A 708 55.64 8.41 -13.00
CA LYS A 708 56.65 9.08 -13.83
C LYS A 708 56.39 8.92 -15.33
N HIS A 709 55.73 7.82 -15.71
CA HIS A 709 55.41 7.52 -17.12
C HIS A 709 54.22 8.34 -17.66
N PHE A 710 53.52 9.07 -16.79
CA PHE A 710 52.42 9.95 -17.17
C PHE A 710 52.95 11.39 -17.26
N VAL A 711 53.30 11.80 -18.48
CA VAL A 711 53.87 13.12 -18.77
C VAL A 711 52.77 14.19 -18.75
N ARG A 712 52.99 15.30 -18.05
CA ARG A 712 52.04 16.42 -17.98
C ARG A 712 51.89 17.13 -19.32
N TRP A 713 50.79 17.86 -19.48
CA TRP A 713 50.56 18.63 -20.69
C TRP A 713 51.19 20.01 -20.57
N MET A 714 51.51 20.63 -21.72
CA MET A 714 51.85 22.04 -21.73
C MET A 714 50.62 22.86 -21.32
N HIS A 715 50.83 23.92 -20.55
CA HIS A 715 49.75 24.74 -19.99
C HIS A 715 48.72 25.17 -21.04
N GLY A 716 47.45 24.82 -20.80
CA GLY A 716 46.34 25.16 -21.68
C GLY A 716 46.28 24.36 -22.99
N THR A 717 46.93 23.20 -23.05
CA THR A 717 46.98 22.31 -24.22
C THR A 717 46.74 20.85 -23.80
N CYS A 718 46.53 19.95 -24.76
CA CYS A 718 46.55 18.50 -24.52
C CYS A 718 47.83 17.83 -25.06
N ILE A 719 48.90 18.59 -25.26
CA ILE A 719 50.17 18.08 -25.79
C ILE A 719 51.14 17.82 -24.64
N GLU A 720 51.68 16.61 -24.59
CA GLU A 720 52.69 16.20 -23.62
C GLU A 720 53.93 17.11 -23.64
N CYS A 721 54.43 17.47 -22.46
CA CYS A 721 55.61 18.29 -22.33
C CYS A 721 56.85 17.53 -22.81
N PRO A 722 57.61 18.04 -23.80
CA PRO A 722 58.84 17.39 -24.22
C PRO A 722 59.88 17.42 -23.08
N PRO A 723 60.84 16.48 -23.07
CA PRO A 723 61.89 16.45 -22.06
C PRO A 723 62.74 17.74 -22.09
N GLN A 724 62.99 18.35 -20.93
CA GLN A 724 63.75 19.61 -20.80
C GLN A 724 65.12 19.35 -20.18
N HIS A 725 66.17 20.03 -20.65
CA HIS A 725 67.51 19.93 -20.08
C HIS A 725 67.66 20.93 -18.94
N ALA A 726 67.69 20.45 -17.69
CA ALA A 726 67.82 21.32 -16.53
C ALA A 726 69.29 21.68 -16.24
N LYS A 727 70.23 20.77 -16.53
CA LYS A 727 71.71 20.92 -16.47
C LYS A 727 72.38 20.04 -17.54
N VAL A 728 73.68 20.24 -17.80
CA VAL A 728 74.45 19.73 -18.97
C VAL A 728 74.33 18.21 -19.22
N ASP A 729 73.92 17.39 -18.25
CA ASP A 729 73.71 15.93 -18.43
C ASP A 729 72.38 15.37 -17.86
N GLU A 730 71.41 16.22 -17.44
CA GLU A 730 70.14 15.75 -16.87
C GLU A 730 68.92 16.22 -17.67
N VAL A 731 68.26 15.25 -18.31
CA VAL A 731 66.98 15.41 -18.99
C VAL A 731 65.85 15.20 -17.97
N VAL A 732 65.08 16.24 -17.70
CA VAL A 732 63.93 16.22 -16.77
C VAL A 732 62.64 16.17 -17.58
N THR A 733 61.85 15.12 -17.36
CA THR A 733 60.49 15.01 -17.89
C THR A 733 59.49 15.45 -16.82
N PHE A 734 58.66 16.44 -17.14
CA PHE A 734 57.59 16.91 -16.24
C PHE A 734 56.46 15.88 -16.22
N SER A 735 56.42 15.05 -15.17
CA SER A 735 55.41 14.02 -14.97
C SER A 735 54.53 14.33 -13.76
N PHE A 736 53.42 13.59 -13.61
CA PHE A 736 52.56 13.71 -12.43
C PHE A 736 53.23 13.23 -11.12
N TYR A 737 54.35 12.51 -11.21
CA TYR A 737 55.09 11.98 -10.05
C TYR A 737 55.44 13.03 -8.99
N SER A 738 55.92 14.20 -9.40
CA SER A 738 56.37 15.25 -8.47
C SER A 738 55.26 15.67 -7.50
N ASP A 739 54.02 15.75 -8.00
CA ASP A 739 52.88 16.19 -7.20
C ASP A 739 52.18 15.00 -6.51
N VAL A 740 52.14 13.83 -7.14
CA VAL A 740 51.55 12.61 -6.54
C VAL A 740 52.38 12.14 -5.35
N SER A 741 53.71 12.15 -5.45
CA SER A 741 54.62 11.75 -4.37
C SER A 741 54.54 12.67 -3.13
N GLN A 742 54.14 13.92 -3.32
CA GLN A 742 53.95 14.91 -2.25
C GLN A 742 52.53 14.90 -1.67
N SER A 743 51.62 14.09 -2.22
CA SER A 743 50.23 14.01 -1.75
C SER A 743 50.18 13.44 -0.32
N PRO A 744 49.55 14.14 0.64
CA PRO A 744 49.44 13.66 2.01
C PRO A 744 48.80 12.27 2.12
N LEU A 745 47.77 12.01 1.30
CA LEU A 745 47.06 10.73 1.27
C LEU A 745 47.97 9.56 0.87
N VAL A 746 48.90 9.78 -0.07
CA VAL A 746 49.85 8.76 -0.53
C VAL A 746 50.91 8.50 0.53
N ILE A 747 51.44 9.57 1.14
CA ILE A 747 52.46 9.50 2.20
C ILE A 747 51.92 8.77 3.43
N GLU A 748 50.72 9.12 3.90
CA GLU A 748 50.08 8.49 5.07
C GLU A 748 49.89 6.98 4.87
N GLN A 749 49.41 6.56 3.70
CA GLN A 749 49.22 5.13 3.39
C GLN A 749 50.56 4.38 3.29
N GLY A 750 51.58 4.99 2.68
CA GLY A 750 52.92 4.39 2.62
C GLY A 750 53.54 4.19 4.01
N VAL A 751 53.42 5.20 4.88
CA VAL A 751 53.89 5.10 6.28
C VAL A 751 53.14 4.00 7.03
N LEU A 752 51.82 3.88 6.87
CA LEU A 752 51.03 2.84 7.53
C LEU A 752 51.49 1.43 7.17
N ILE A 753 51.80 1.16 5.89
CA ILE A 753 52.31 -0.15 5.44
C ILE A 753 53.64 -0.46 6.10
N THR A 754 54.59 0.49 6.11
CA THR A 754 55.90 0.30 6.74
C THR A 754 55.80 0.03 8.24
N GLN A 755 54.89 0.72 8.94
CA GLN A 755 54.64 0.49 10.36
C GLN A 755 54.06 -0.90 10.64
N ASN A 756 53.15 -1.39 9.78
CA ASN A 756 52.55 -2.72 9.92
C ASN A 756 53.59 -3.82 9.67
N VAL A 757 54.43 -3.67 8.64
CA VAL A 757 55.54 -4.61 8.39
C VAL A 757 56.54 -4.61 9.55
N HIS A 758 56.88 -3.45 10.11
CA HIS A 758 57.76 -3.36 11.27
C HIS A 758 57.20 -4.10 12.49
N LYS A 759 55.89 -3.94 12.78
CA LYS A 759 55.21 -4.67 13.86
C LYS A 759 55.22 -6.18 13.65
N LEU A 760 54.99 -6.64 12.41
CA LEU A 760 55.06 -8.06 12.07
C LEU A 760 56.47 -8.62 12.26
N LEU A 761 57.50 -7.90 11.83
CA LEU A 761 58.89 -8.31 12.05
C LEU A 761 59.25 -8.34 13.53
N ALA A 762 58.68 -7.48 14.37
CA ALA A 762 58.82 -7.54 15.81
C ALA A 762 58.17 -8.81 16.40
N SER A 763 56.95 -9.19 15.95
CA SER A 763 56.30 -10.45 16.33
C SER A 763 57.15 -11.69 15.95
N LEU A 764 57.72 -11.69 14.74
CA LEU A 764 58.64 -12.75 14.31
C LEU A 764 59.89 -12.83 15.21
N ARG A 765 60.46 -11.68 15.64
CA ARG A 765 61.57 -11.67 16.60
C ARG A 765 61.17 -12.25 17.97
N GLU A 766 59.96 -11.98 18.44
CA GLU A 766 59.44 -12.61 19.67
C GLU A 766 59.31 -14.12 19.54
N CYS A 767 58.90 -14.62 18.37
CA CYS A 767 58.90 -16.06 18.07
C CYS A 767 60.31 -16.65 18.14
N LEU A 768 61.30 -15.99 17.54
CA LEU A 768 62.70 -16.42 17.60
C LEU A 768 63.27 -16.37 19.02
N ASN A 769 62.80 -15.45 19.88
CA ASN A 769 63.23 -15.41 21.28
C ASN A 769 62.90 -16.70 22.06
N GLN A 770 61.87 -17.46 21.66
CA GLN A 770 61.54 -18.75 22.30
C GLN A 770 62.64 -19.80 22.11
N TRP A 771 63.46 -19.66 21.07
CA TRP A 771 64.60 -20.52 20.80
C TRP A 771 65.85 -20.15 21.61
N LYS A 772 65.89 -18.98 22.27
CA LYS A 772 66.98 -18.58 23.17
C LYS A 772 67.13 -19.48 24.40
N LYS A 773 66.12 -20.30 24.73
CA LYS A 773 66.26 -21.34 25.79
C LYS A 773 67.38 -22.33 25.51
N TYR A 774 67.81 -22.44 24.25
CA TYR A 774 68.92 -23.30 23.83
C TYR A 774 70.25 -22.55 23.66
N ASP A 775 70.33 -21.26 24.06
CA ASP A 775 71.51 -20.39 23.90
C ASP A 775 72.84 -21.01 24.39
N LEU A 776 72.76 -21.84 25.44
CA LEU A 776 73.91 -22.54 26.01
C LEU A 776 74.67 -23.40 24.99
N LEU A 777 74.01 -23.89 23.93
CA LEU A 777 74.61 -24.74 22.91
C LEU A 777 75.64 -24.02 22.04
N TRP A 778 75.45 -22.72 21.78
CA TRP A 778 76.26 -21.94 20.84
C TRP A 778 76.93 -20.72 21.46
N LYS A 779 76.52 -20.26 22.65
CA LYS A 779 77.21 -19.19 23.38
C LYS A 779 78.38 -19.70 24.24
N SER A 780 78.38 -20.99 24.58
CA SER A 780 79.45 -21.58 25.39
C SER A 780 80.57 -22.09 24.49
N ASP A 781 81.81 -21.73 24.80
CA ASP A 781 82.98 -22.30 24.11
C ASP A 781 83.06 -23.80 24.42
N LYS A 782 82.91 -24.61 23.37
CA LYS A 782 82.83 -26.06 23.48
C LYS A 782 84.10 -26.65 24.07
N ASP A 783 85.25 -26.15 23.67
CA ASP A 783 86.54 -26.69 24.07
C ASP A 783 86.86 -26.25 25.51
N ALA A 784 86.59 -25.00 25.86
CA ALA A 784 86.80 -24.49 27.22
C ALA A 784 85.94 -25.21 28.30
N VAL A 785 84.72 -25.61 27.95
CA VAL A 785 83.84 -26.37 28.87
C VAL A 785 84.32 -27.82 29.02
N LEU A 786 84.76 -28.45 27.92
CA LEU A 786 85.30 -29.81 27.95
C LEU A 786 86.62 -29.88 28.73
N ASP A 787 87.52 -28.89 28.55
CA ASP A 787 88.79 -28.81 29.28
C ASP A 787 88.58 -28.65 30.79
N ARG A 788 87.59 -27.84 31.21
CA ARG A 788 87.23 -27.70 32.62
C ARG A 788 86.72 -29.01 33.22
N LEU A 789 85.83 -29.71 32.49
CA LEU A 789 85.30 -31.01 32.91
C LEU A 789 86.39 -32.09 32.97
N ALA A 790 87.38 -32.05 32.06
CA ALA A 790 88.53 -32.95 32.08
C ALA A 790 89.41 -32.73 33.31
N ALA A 791 89.63 -31.46 33.70
CA ALA A 791 90.45 -31.10 34.85
C ALA A 791 89.81 -31.46 36.21
N GLU A 792 88.48 -31.39 36.33
CA GLU A 792 87.76 -31.66 37.58
C GLU A 792 87.61 -33.16 37.92
N LYS A 793 87.83 -34.07 36.95
CA LYS A 793 87.59 -35.53 37.05
C LYS A 793 86.28 -35.89 37.78
N PRO A 794 85.12 -35.44 37.28
CA PRO A 794 83.85 -35.65 37.95
C PRO A 794 83.37 -37.10 37.84
N ALA A 795 82.53 -37.53 38.79
CA ALA A 795 81.91 -38.86 38.78
C ALA A 795 81.03 -39.08 37.53
N CYS A 796 80.91 -40.33 37.07
CA CYS A 796 80.11 -40.72 35.89
C CYS A 796 78.66 -40.22 35.91
N VAL A 797 78.08 -40.04 37.11
CA VAL A 797 76.73 -39.49 37.29
C VAL A 797 76.59 -38.06 36.74
N VAL A 798 77.66 -37.27 36.77
CA VAL A 798 77.69 -35.90 36.21
C VAL A 798 77.70 -35.97 34.68
N PHE A 799 78.49 -36.87 34.09
CA PHE A 799 78.47 -37.12 32.64
C PHE A 799 77.11 -37.62 32.15
N ASP A 800 76.47 -38.55 32.86
CA ASP A 800 75.13 -39.04 32.52
C ASP A 800 74.10 -37.90 32.53
N LYS A 801 74.14 -37.00 33.52
CA LYS A 801 73.27 -35.81 33.55
C LYS A 801 73.49 -34.89 32.33
N HIS A 802 74.74 -34.64 31.94
CA HIS A 802 75.05 -33.81 30.77
C HIS A 802 74.65 -34.49 29.44
N LEU A 803 74.88 -35.79 29.31
CA LEU A 803 74.48 -36.56 28.14
C LEU A 803 72.94 -36.61 28.01
N GLN A 804 72.23 -36.88 29.09
CA GLN A 804 70.76 -36.85 29.10
C GLN A 804 70.22 -35.47 28.76
N PHE A 805 70.84 -34.40 29.25
CA PHE A 805 70.46 -33.02 28.92
C PHE A 805 70.55 -32.73 27.42
N TYR A 806 71.68 -33.01 26.77
CA TYR A 806 71.85 -32.75 25.34
C TYR A 806 71.05 -33.71 24.44
N MET A 807 70.86 -34.96 24.87
CA MET A 807 70.01 -35.94 24.18
C MET A 807 68.55 -35.49 24.17
N LYS A 808 68.07 -35.01 25.32
CA LYS A 808 66.71 -34.45 25.44
C LYS A 808 66.52 -33.23 24.53
N ILE A 809 67.50 -32.33 24.44
CA ILE A 809 67.41 -31.18 23.52
C ILE A 809 67.36 -31.64 22.05
N ALA A 810 68.17 -32.62 21.66
CA ALA A 810 68.19 -33.14 20.29
C ALA A 810 66.87 -33.82 19.88
N GLU A 811 66.13 -34.39 20.84
CA GLU A 811 64.78 -34.94 20.66
C GLU A 811 63.69 -33.87 20.73
N GLU A 812 63.79 -32.91 21.66
CA GLU A 812 62.81 -31.83 21.81
C GLU A 812 62.73 -30.96 20.55
N VAL A 813 63.86 -30.75 19.86
CA VAL A 813 63.93 -29.93 18.64
C VAL A 813 63.26 -30.58 17.44
N THR A 814 63.24 -31.92 17.33
CA THR A 814 62.57 -32.62 16.21
C THR A 814 61.05 -32.63 16.34
N GLN A 815 60.54 -32.40 17.55
CA GLN A 815 59.11 -32.33 17.84
C GLN A 815 58.54 -30.91 17.68
N GLN A 816 59.37 -29.89 17.46
CA GLN A 816 58.92 -28.52 17.24
C GLN A 816 58.36 -28.33 15.82
N PRO A 817 57.34 -27.48 15.63
CA PRO A 817 56.83 -27.15 14.30
C PRO A 817 57.91 -26.44 13.48
N LEU A 818 58.19 -26.94 12.28
CA LEU A 818 59.24 -26.43 11.39
C LEU A 818 58.79 -25.24 10.54
N ILE A 819 57.50 -24.94 10.53
CA ILE A 819 56.89 -23.84 9.78
C ILE A 819 55.97 -23.08 10.74
N LYS A 820 56.06 -21.76 10.72
CA LYS A 820 55.11 -20.87 11.39
C LYS A 820 54.68 -19.76 10.44
N ASP A 821 53.38 -19.60 10.27
CA ASP A 821 52.82 -18.52 9.46
C ASP A 821 52.46 -17.33 10.35
N GLU A 822 52.99 -16.15 10.01
CA GLU A 822 52.70 -14.88 10.67
C GLU A 822 52.24 -13.88 9.59
N GLN A 823 50.92 -13.71 9.47
CA GLN A 823 50.27 -12.90 8.42
C GLN A 823 50.82 -13.24 7.02
N PHE A 824 51.37 -12.26 6.30
CA PHE A 824 51.91 -12.45 4.94
C PHE A 824 53.29 -13.11 4.87
N ILE A 825 53.95 -13.42 6.01
CA ILE A 825 55.26 -14.07 6.07
C ILE A 825 55.16 -15.49 6.63
N ARG A 826 55.66 -16.46 5.86
CA ARG A 826 55.93 -17.83 6.32
C ARG A 826 57.35 -17.94 6.84
N LEU A 827 57.50 -18.21 8.13
CA LEU A 827 58.78 -18.45 8.79
C LEU A 827 59.15 -19.94 8.70
N GLN A 828 60.26 -20.24 8.03
CA GLN A 828 60.85 -21.58 8.02
C GLN A 828 61.89 -21.73 9.14
N LEU A 829 61.57 -22.61 10.08
CA LEU A 829 62.42 -22.97 11.23
C LEU A 829 63.23 -24.25 10.97
N ALA A 830 63.02 -24.95 9.85
CA ALA A 830 63.74 -26.18 9.52
C ALA A 830 65.27 -26.03 9.54
N PRO A 831 65.88 -24.98 8.92
CA PRO A 831 67.33 -24.79 8.97
C PRO A 831 67.84 -24.56 10.40
N LEU A 832 67.13 -23.74 11.19
CA LEU A 832 67.44 -23.49 12.60
C LEU A 832 67.36 -24.78 13.43
N ALA A 833 66.27 -25.53 13.30
CA ALA A 833 66.06 -26.77 14.04
C ALA A 833 67.14 -27.80 13.72
N SER A 834 67.51 -27.95 12.45
CA SER A 834 68.62 -28.83 12.02
C SER A 834 69.94 -28.40 12.65
N ALA A 835 70.27 -27.11 12.61
CA ALA A 835 71.51 -26.58 13.18
C ALA A 835 71.59 -26.78 14.71
N VAL A 836 70.49 -26.55 15.44
CA VAL A 836 70.43 -26.80 16.89
C VAL A 836 70.58 -28.29 17.20
N GLN A 837 69.93 -29.15 16.41
CA GLN A 837 70.03 -30.60 16.58
C GLN A 837 71.45 -31.13 16.32
N GLU A 838 72.10 -30.68 15.23
CA GLU A 838 73.48 -31.05 14.91
C GLU A 838 74.46 -30.57 15.99
N THR A 839 74.26 -29.36 16.51
CA THR A 839 75.08 -28.81 17.60
C THR A 839 74.93 -29.65 18.87
N ALA A 840 73.69 -30.03 19.25
CA ALA A 840 73.44 -30.91 20.40
C ALA A 840 74.05 -32.30 20.22
N LYS A 841 73.94 -32.91 19.04
CA LYS A 841 74.58 -34.19 18.71
C LYS A 841 76.11 -34.09 18.76
N SER A 842 76.67 -32.97 18.30
CA SER A 842 78.11 -32.69 18.39
C SER A 842 78.60 -32.59 19.84
N TRP A 843 77.81 -32.00 20.74
CA TRP A 843 78.08 -31.99 22.18
C TRP A 843 78.05 -33.39 22.79
N LEU A 844 77.05 -34.22 22.44
CA LEU A 844 76.97 -35.61 22.89
C LEU A 844 78.20 -36.43 22.49
N MET A 845 78.63 -36.32 21.23
CA MET A 845 79.79 -37.05 20.73
C MET A 845 81.08 -36.64 21.44
N SER A 846 81.29 -35.34 21.68
CA SER A 846 82.49 -34.86 22.38
C SER A 846 82.50 -35.23 23.85
N LEU A 847 81.37 -35.15 24.57
CA LEU A 847 81.27 -35.60 25.95
C LEU A 847 81.46 -37.12 26.08
N GLY A 848 80.88 -37.89 25.15
CA GLY A 848 81.07 -39.34 25.09
C GLY A 848 82.53 -39.72 24.85
N LYS A 849 83.23 -38.97 23.98
CA LYS A 849 84.67 -39.18 23.74
C LYS A 849 85.51 -38.86 24.97
N LEU A 850 85.25 -37.74 25.65
CA LEU A 850 85.95 -37.35 26.87
C LEU A 850 85.76 -38.37 28.00
N LEU A 851 84.53 -38.84 28.21
CA LEU A 851 84.23 -39.90 29.19
C LEU A 851 85.01 -41.19 28.87
N ASN A 852 85.07 -41.58 27.59
CA ASN A 852 85.80 -42.77 27.17
C ASN A 852 87.33 -42.62 27.36
N GLU A 853 87.88 -41.43 27.13
CA GLU A 853 89.30 -41.13 27.38
C GLU A 853 89.63 -41.20 28.88
N LEU A 854 88.84 -40.56 29.75
CA LEU A 854 89.01 -40.62 31.21
C LEU A 854 88.83 -42.04 31.76
N ALA A 855 87.81 -42.78 31.30
CA ALA A 855 87.60 -44.16 31.73
C ALA A 855 88.74 -45.09 31.28
N LYS A 856 89.35 -44.83 30.11
CA LYS A 856 90.51 -45.57 29.63
C LYS A 856 91.75 -45.26 30.48
N GLU A 857 91.96 -44.01 30.87
CA GLU A 857 93.04 -43.63 31.80
C GLU A 857 92.85 -44.28 33.19
N GLU A 858 91.65 -44.25 33.76
CA GLU A 858 91.36 -44.92 35.03
C GLU A 858 91.54 -46.43 34.95
N LEU A 859 91.09 -47.07 33.86
CA LEU A 859 91.25 -48.51 33.65
C LEU A 859 92.73 -48.90 33.52
N LEU A 860 93.54 -48.11 32.81
CA LEU A 860 94.98 -48.30 32.73
C LEU A 860 95.64 -48.14 34.11
N SER A 861 95.26 -47.11 34.88
CA SER A 861 95.75 -46.89 36.25
C SER A 861 95.38 -48.06 37.19
N LEU A 862 94.14 -48.55 37.14
CA LEU A 862 93.68 -49.70 37.92
C LEU A 862 94.38 -50.99 37.47
N GLN A 863 94.61 -51.16 36.17
CA GLN A 863 95.35 -52.29 35.65
C GLN A 863 96.78 -52.27 36.18
N ASP A 864 97.46 -51.12 36.18
CA ASP A 864 98.79 -50.94 36.76
C ASP A 864 98.79 -51.20 38.29
N GLU A 865 97.80 -50.70 39.03
CA GLU A 865 97.64 -50.95 40.48
C GLU A 865 97.38 -52.43 40.81
N ILE A 866 96.54 -53.12 40.04
CA ILE A 866 96.29 -54.56 40.20
C ILE A 866 97.54 -55.35 39.84
N GLN A 867 98.27 -54.94 38.80
CA GLN A 867 99.53 -55.59 38.41
C GLN A 867 100.56 -55.47 39.53
N VAL A 868 100.65 -54.31 40.21
CA VAL A 868 101.52 -54.09 41.38
C VAL A 868 101.00 -54.84 42.62
N GLY A 869 99.68 -54.89 42.83
CA GLY A 869 99.04 -55.58 43.96
C GLY A 869 99.22 -57.10 43.91
N VAL A 870 99.16 -57.70 42.71
CA VAL A 870 99.43 -59.14 42.49
C VAL A 870 100.89 -59.51 42.73
N PHE A 871 101.82 -58.55 42.76
CA PHE A 871 103.20 -58.78 43.21
C PHE A 871 103.40 -58.65 44.74
N SER A 872 102.34 -58.34 45.51
CA SER A 872 102.40 -58.17 46.98
C SER A 872 101.51 -59.13 47.78
N LEU A 873 100.94 -60.15 47.13
CA LEU A 873 100.36 -61.37 47.71
C LEU A 873 101.10 -62.59 47.14
#